data_AF-A0A965EXV0-F1
#
_entry.id   AF-A0A965EXV0-F1
#
_cell.length_a   1.000
_cell.length_b   1.000
_cell.length_c   1.000
_cell.angle_alpha   90.00
_cell.angle_beta   90.00
_cell.angle_gamma   90.00
#
_symmetry.space_group_name_H-M   'P 1'
#
loop_
_entity.id
_entity.type
_entity.pdbx_description
1 polymer ?
#
loop_
_entity_poly.entity_id
_entity_poly.type
_entity_poly.pdbx_seq_one_letter_code
_entity_poly.pdbx_strand_id
1 'polypeptide(L)'
;AQFMRRERMSELVYSGSKKLSRMPPRSAIVGFSVDNVYAIAELLRRQKGGAAVVMGALSPRTRNAQVELYQNGDVDYLVATDAIGMGLNLDVNHVAFSSLTKFDGRRMRPLAPNELAQIAGRAGRGMSHGSFGVTGEAAPLDDGVATAIMEHRFTPLKKLIWRNSNLTFATLDNLIHSLEISPKDDMLVKAREADDLIALKALSQMADVRARASDPKSVHLLWDVCRIPDFRGISAGEHAGLLEAIFCYLHQGGVVPDDWMARQVKRIDRTDGDIDALSKRLAFIRTWTYVAQRNGWVRDENHWREATRAVEDKLSDALHERLMQKFVDRRTSVLLRRLKQKEALLAEVNENGEVSVEGQFVGRLEGFRFRHDQDATGQEAKTIKAAAVQALVPHFHLRADRFYNAPDTEIDFTEQGGLMWGDQAVGKLVASDDPLRPQISAFVDEEAGADVAQKVTRRLQHFIDRKIAALFEPLFNLQRDEALSGLARGFAFRLVEALGIIQRGDVADEVKALDQDARSALRKHGIRFGQFTVFMPLLLKPAPTRLRLVLWALHAKMDEFPEAPPAGLVTIPTDVHAPAGYDRMAGYRNAGERAIRIDMLERLADLLRVEDSRGGFEAKADMLSITGMTLEQFADLMQGLGYAAERGERAKVRVEKPAPDATDAPDADAPEAVATATDAEAPAAEAEVPAAVDAPADADAQEPEIEVFYTFTWGRKPKPKQNAPRREGAPRGKGKPKGGKNRPDQNKAKSFQARPEKKDKIDPDNPFAAALMGLKKD
;
A
#
# COMPACT_ATOMS: atom_id res chain seq x y z
N ALA A 1 -50.22 44.80 15.37
CA ALA A 1 -49.52 43.54 15.71
C ALA A 1 -48.24 43.88 16.48
N GLN A 2 -47.81 43.04 17.42
CA GLN A 2 -46.46 43.15 18.00
C GLN A 2 -45.47 42.37 17.13
N PHE A 3 -44.37 43.00 16.73
CA PHE A 3 -43.32 42.37 15.93
C PHE A 3 -42.18 41.92 16.84
N MET A 4 -42.14 40.62 17.17
CA MET A 4 -41.00 40.03 17.90
C MET A 4 -39.83 39.80 16.95
N ARG A 5 -38.85 40.70 16.94
CA ARG A 5 -37.55 40.45 16.28
C ARG A 5 -36.79 39.39 17.09
N ARG A 6 -36.22 38.40 16.41
CA ARG A 6 -35.19 37.50 16.96
C ARG A 6 -33.92 37.71 16.16
N GLU A 7 -32.81 37.87 16.86
CA GLU A 7 -31.49 38.01 16.23
C GLU A 7 -30.87 36.63 15.99
N ARG A 8 -29.86 36.59 15.11
CA ARG A 8 -29.20 35.36 14.71
C ARG A 8 -28.01 35.10 15.64
N MET A 9 -28.01 33.94 16.29
CA MET A 9 -26.97 33.53 17.25
C MET A 9 -25.67 33.03 16.59
N SER A 10 -25.66 32.92 15.26
CA SER A 10 -24.54 32.43 14.43
C SER A 10 -24.17 33.45 13.38
N GLU A 11 -22.87 33.67 13.18
CA GLU A 11 -22.38 34.47 12.06
C GLU A 11 -22.52 33.73 10.73
N LEU A 12 -22.52 34.47 9.63
CA LEU A 12 -22.47 33.95 8.27
C LEU A 12 -21.46 34.75 7.47
N VAL A 13 -20.40 34.10 6.99
CA VAL A 13 -19.25 34.77 6.36
C VAL A 13 -19.18 34.45 4.86
N TYR A 14 -18.99 35.47 4.03
CA TYR A 14 -18.68 35.28 2.61
C TYR A 14 -17.25 34.76 2.43
N SER A 15 -17.10 33.68 1.67
CA SER A 15 -15.83 32.96 1.51
C SER A 15 -15.37 32.82 0.05
N GLY A 16 -15.85 33.74 -0.81
CA GLY A 16 -15.44 33.88 -2.20
C GLY A 16 -15.85 32.73 -3.12
N SER A 17 -15.05 32.52 -4.18
CA SER A 17 -15.23 31.40 -5.12
C SER A 17 -14.39 30.19 -4.71
N LYS A 18 -14.99 29.00 -4.72
CA LYS A 18 -14.34 27.71 -4.41
C LYS A 18 -14.66 26.68 -5.47
N LYS A 19 -13.66 25.93 -5.95
CA LYS A 19 -13.86 24.82 -6.89
C LYS A 19 -14.53 23.63 -6.19
N LEU A 20 -15.40 22.88 -6.90
CA LEU A 20 -16.13 21.72 -6.37
C LEU A 20 -15.22 20.69 -5.68
N SER A 21 -14.04 20.40 -6.25
CA SER A 21 -13.03 19.50 -5.65
C SER A 21 -12.51 19.96 -4.27
N ARG A 22 -12.61 21.27 -3.96
CA ARG A 22 -12.21 21.89 -2.69
C ARG A 22 -13.42 22.34 -1.84
N MET A 23 -14.64 21.87 -2.14
CA MET A 23 -15.79 22.13 -1.27
C MET A 23 -15.62 21.42 0.09
N PRO A 24 -15.84 22.11 1.22
CA PRO A 24 -15.77 21.49 2.53
C PRO A 24 -16.91 20.47 2.72
N PRO A 25 -16.78 19.49 3.63
CA PRO A 25 -17.90 18.62 4.03
C PRO A 25 -19.10 19.43 4.53
N ARG A 26 -20.30 18.85 4.43
CA ARG A 26 -21.59 19.48 4.81
C ARG A 26 -21.85 20.77 4.02
N SER A 27 -21.60 20.71 2.71
CA SER A 27 -21.86 21.80 1.75
C SER A 27 -23.16 21.57 0.97
N ALA A 28 -23.96 22.62 0.79
CA ALA A 28 -25.08 22.66 -0.15
C ALA A 28 -24.71 23.49 -1.39
N ILE A 29 -24.68 22.87 -2.57
CA ILE A 29 -24.43 23.51 -3.84
C ILE A 29 -25.77 23.80 -4.51
N VAL A 30 -26.02 25.06 -4.87
CA VAL A 30 -27.34 25.50 -5.38
C VAL A 30 -27.26 25.85 -6.86
N GLY A 31 -28.13 25.24 -7.65
CA GLY A 31 -28.29 25.45 -9.09
C GLY A 31 -29.74 25.78 -9.46
N PHE A 32 -29.93 26.52 -10.54
CA PHE A 32 -31.23 27.07 -10.94
C PHE A 32 -31.82 26.44 -12.21
N SER A 33 -31.25 25.30 -12.63
CA SER A 33 -31.80 24.39 -13.65
C SER A 33 -31.55 22.94 -13.21
N VAL A 34 -32.40 22.02 -13.67
CA VAL A 34 -32.34 20.59 -13.34
C VAL A 34 -31.05 19.96 -13.89
N ASP A 35 -30.67 20.30 -15.12
CA ASP A 35 -29.48 19.75 -15.78
C ASP A 35 -28.19 20.10 -15.03
N ASN A 36 -28.10 21.34 -14.52
CA ASN A 36 -26.96 21.79 -13.71
C ASN A 36 -26.92 21.07 -12.35
N VAL A 37 -28.07 20.88 -11.70
CA VAL A 37 -28.16 20.07 -10.46
C VAL A 37 -27.69 18.63 -10.69
N TYR A 38 -28.11 17.99 -11.79
CA TYR A 38 -27.65 16.64 -12.14
C TYR A 38 -26.15 16.60 -12.49
N ALA A 39 -25.64 17.57 -13.25
CA ALA A 39 -24.23 17.64 -13.65
C ALA A 39 -23.30 17.82 -12.44
N ILE A 40 -23.67 18.69 -11.50
CA ILE A 40 -22.94 18.90 -10.24
C ILE A 40 -23.01 17.66 -9.35
N ALA A 41 -24.16 16.99 -9.25
CA ALA A 41 -24.30 15.77 -8.45
C ALA A 41 -23.46 14.61 -9.00
N GLU A 42 -23.44 14.43 -10.33
CA GLU A 42 -22.57 13.46 -11.01
C GLU A 42 -21.07 13.75 -10.79
N LEU A 43 -20.67 15.02 -10.88
CA LEU A 43 -19.29 15.44 -10.60
C LEU A 43 -18.90 15.19 -9.14
N LEU A 44 -19.78 15.50 -8.19
CA LEU A 44 -19.57 15.24 -6.77
C LEU A 44 -19.53 13.74 -6.46
N ARG A 45 -20.36 12.90 -7.09
CA ARG A 45 -20.24 11.44 -6.98
C ARG A 45 -18.82 10.98 -7.36
N ARG A 46 -18.32 11.39 -8.53
CA ARG A 46 -16.99 11.02 -9.04
C ARG A 46 -15.81 11.56 -8.21
N GLN A 47 -15.98 12.67 -7.49
CA GLN A 47 -14.88 13.33 -6.75
C GLN A 47 -14.97 13.23 -5.22
N LYS A 48 -16.13 12.83 -4.69
CA LYS A 48 -16.48 12.88 -3.25
C LYS A 48 -17.35 11.70 -2.78
N GLY A 49 -17.60 10.70 -3.62
CA GLY A 49 -18.38 9.50 -3.27
C GLY A 49 -19.90 9.65 -3.39
N GLY A 50 -20.46 10.86 -3.31
CA GLY A 50 -21.89 11.05 -3.57
C GLY A 50 -22.40 12.45 -3.23
N ALA A 51 -23.64 12.73 -3.66
CA ALA A 51 -24.41 13.86 -3.19
C ALA A 51 -25.93 13.55 -3.17
N ALA A 52 -26.63 14.09 -2.18
CA ALA A 52 -28.09 14.11 -2.16
C ALA A 52 -28.61 15.15 -3.16
N VAL A 53 -29.80 14.92 -3.75
CA VAL A 53 -30.41 15.81 -4.74
C VAL A 53 -31.79 16.28 -4.28
N VAL A 54 -31.95 17.60 -4.09
CA VAL A 54 -33.19 18.22 -3.59
C VAL A 54 -33.69 19.32 -4.52
N MET A 55 -34.73 19.03 -5.29
CA MET A 55 -35.33 19.95 -6.26
C MET A 55 -36.80 20.22 -5.90
N GLY A 56 -37.31 21.41 -6.28
CA GLY A 56 -38.69 21.81 -5.99
C GLY A 56 -39.77 20.87 -6.55
N ALA A 57 -39.50 20.18 -7.67
CA ALA A 57 -40.41 19.22 -8.29
C ALA A 57 -40.59 17.90 -7.50
N LEU A 58 -39.60 17.51 -6.69
CA LEU A 58 -39.65 16.28 -5.89
C LEU A 58 -40.81 16.32 -4.88
N SER A 59 -41.48 15.19 -4.67
CA SER A 59 -42.53 15.08 -3.65
C SER A 59 -41.96 15.32 -2.25
N PRO A 60 -42.79 15.64 -1.24
CA PRO A 60 -42.33 15.72 0.14
C PRO A 60 -41.61 14.43 0.59
N ARG A 61 -42.07 13.26 0.12
CA ARG A 61 -41.47 11.95 0.44
C ARG A 61 -40.07 11.77 -0.13
N THR A 62 -39.89 11.87 -1.46
CA THR A 62 -38.57 11.78 -2.10
C THR A 62 -37.60 12.83 -1.53
N ARG A 63 -38.12 14.04 -1.27
CA ARG A 63 -37.35 15.17 -0.72
C ARG A 63 -36.87 14.88 0.70
N ASN A 64 -37.73 14.39 1.58
CA ASN A 64 -37.36 14.05 2.95
C ASN A 64 -36.33 12.91 2.96
N ALA A 65 -36.52 11.85 2.18
CA ALA A 65 -35.57 10.74 2.11
C ALA A 65 -34.20 11.14 1.54
N GLN A 66 -34.15 12.09 0.58
CA GLN A 66 -32.88 12.67 0.10
C GLN A 66 -32.22 13.58 1.15
N VAL A 67 -33.00 14.26 2.00
CA VAL A 67 -32.47 15.05 3.12
C VAL A 67 -31.96 14.16 4.26
N GLU A 68 -32.65 13.07 4.54
CA GLU A 68 -32.27 12.07 5.53
C GLU A 68 -30.91 11.43 5.19
N LEU A 69 -30.69 11.05 3.93
CA LEU A 69 -29.39 10.59 3.42
C LEU A 69 -28.24 11.57 3.72
N TYR A 70 -28.49 12.88 3.58
CA TYR A 70 -27.51 13.93 3.90
C TYR A 70 -27.34 14.14 5.41
N GLN A 71 -28.41 14.01 6.20
CA GLN A 71 -28.39 14.22 7.65
C GLN A 71 -27.81 13.04 8.44
N ASN A 72 -28.03 11.81 7.98
CA ASN A 72 -27.43 10.59 8.53
C ASN A 72 -25.93 10.47 8.19
N GLY A 73 -25.41 11.32 7.30
CA GLY A 73 -24.01 11.36 6.93
C GLY A 73 -23.60 10.35 5.86
N ASP A 74 -24.55 9.69 5.21
CA ASP A 74 -24.29 8.81 4.06
C ASP A 74 -23.80 9.61 2.83
N VAL A 75 -24.11 10.92 2.75
CA VAL A 75 -23.46 11.86 1.83
C VAL A 75 -23.11 13.20 2.51
N ASP A 76 -21.87 13.67 2.32
CA ASP A 76 -21.39 14.98 2.82
C ASP A 76 -21.95 16.20 2.07
N TYR A 77 -22.54 15.98 0.90
CA TYR A 77 -22.85 17.01 -0.07
C TYR A 77 -24.33 16.96 -0.48
N LEU A 78 -24.92 18.13 -0.63
CA LEU A 78 -26.29 18.32 -1.09
C LEU A 78 -26.25 19.19 -2.36
N VAL A 79 -26.92 18.77 -3.43
CA VAL A 79 -27.12 19.60 -4.62
C VAL A 79 -28.61 19.91 -4.75
N ALA A 80 -28.95 21.18 -4.93
CA ALA A 80 -30.33 21.62 -4.80
C ALA A 80 -30.74 22.80 -5.68
N THR A 81 -32.05 23.02 -5.81
CA THR A 81 -32.60 24.30 -6.28
C THR A 81 -32.94 25.24 -5.11
N ASP A 82 -33.41 26.45 -5.40
CA ASP A 82 -33.91 27.43 -4.41
C ASP A 82 -35.00 26.89 -3.47
N ALA A 83 -35.58 25.73 -3.77
CA ALA A 83 -36.46 24.97 -2.89
C ALA A 83 -35.88 24.75 -1.47
N ILE A 84 -34.56 24.61 -1.28
CA ILE A 84 -33.97 24.49 0.07
C ILE A 84 -34.09 25.78 0.90
N GLY A 85 -34.41 26.92 0.28
CA GLY A 85 -34.69 28.17 0.97
C GLY A 85 -35.90 28.07 1.91
N MET A 86 -36.82 27.11 1.72
CA MET A 86 -38.04 26.92 2.52
C MET A 86 -38.28 25.44 2.88
N GLY A 87 -39.14 25.18 3.86
CA GLY A 87 -39.75 23.86 4.08
C GLY A 87 -38.89 22.70 4.60
N LEU A 88 -37.56 22.84 4.69
CA LEU A 88 -36.66 21.79 5.20
C LEU A 88 -35.82 22.29 6.38
N ASN A 89 -35.52 21.41 7.35
CA ASN A 89 -34.45 21.62 8.32
C ASN A 89 -33.17 20.91 7.85
N LEU A 90 -32.10 21.67 7.67
CA LEU A 90 -30.84 21.23 7.06
C LEU A 90 -29.69 21.83 7.83
N ASP A 91 -28.79 20.99 8.34
CA ASP A 91 -27.61 21.44 9.08
C ASP A 91 -26.41 21.53 8.12
N VAL A 92 -26.38 22.66 7.41
CA VAL A 92 -25.40 22.98 6.36
C VAL A 92 -24.33 23.92 6.94
N ASN A 93 -23.06 23.64 6.65
CA ASN A 93 -21.94 24.48 7.09
C ASN A 93 -21.53 25.51 6.01
N HIS A 94 -21.73 25.17 4.73
CA HIS A 94 -21.38 26.02 3.60
C HIS A 94 -22.43 25.99 2.47
N VAL A 95 -22.80 27.15 1.93
CA VAL A 95 -23.69 27.27 0.77
C VAL A 95 -22.93 27.86 -0.43
N ALA A 96 -22.90 27.13 -1.55
CA ALA A 96 -22.20 27.53 -2.76
C ALA A 96 -23.16 27.73 -3.94
N PHE A 97 -23.25 28.94 -4.48
CA PHE A 97 -24.06 29.22 -5.67
C PHE A 97 -23.32 28.82 -6.95
N SER A 98 -23.91 27.96 -7.76
CA SER A 98 -23.39 27.56 -9.09
C SER A 98 -23.86 28.44 -10.25
N SER A 99 -24.82 29.34 -9.99
CA SER A 99 -25.23 30.45 -10.84
C SER A 99 -25.83 31.55 -9.96
N LEU A 100 -25.76 32.80 -10.43
CA LEU A 100 -26.44 33.94 -9.81
C LEU A 100 -27.69 34.38 -10.59
N THR A 101 -28.11 33.61 -11.59
CA THR A 101 -29.31 33.86 -12.41
C THR A 101 -30.30 32.69 -12.35
N LYS A 102 -31.60 33.00 -12.45
CA LYS A 102 -32.67 32.01 -12.57
C LYS A 102 -33.74 32.43 -13.58
N PHE A 103 -34.50 31.45 -14.08
CA PHE A 103 -35.68 31.68 -14.90
C PHE A 103 -36.86 32.14 -14.02
N ASP A 104 -37.59 33.19 -14.42
CA ASP A 104 -38.72 33.75 -13.66
C ASP A 104 -40.11 33.37 -14.21
N GLY A 105 -40.16 32.34 -15.06
CA GLY A 105 -41.35 31.96 -15.84
C GLY A 105 -41.45 32.66 -17.19
N ARG A 106 -40.65 33.71 -17.46
CA ARG A 106 -40.59 34.37 -18.79
C ARG A 106 -39.18 34.62 -19.30
N ARG A 107 -38.21 34.94 -18.42
CA ARG A 107 -36.82 35.17 -18.81
C ARG A 107 -35.82 34.76 -17.73
N MET A 108 -34.57 34.59 -18.13
CA MET A 108 -33.45 34.58 -17.18
C MET A 108 -33.28 35.98 -16.58
N ARG A 109 -33.09 36.05 -15.27
CA ARG A 109 -32.77 37.28 -14.51
C ARG A 109 -31.75 36.99 -13.42
N PRO A 110 -30.97 37.98 -12.95
CA PRO A 110 -30.24 37.85 -11.70
C PRO A 110 -31.19 37.61 -10.51
N LEU A 111 -30.67 36.93 -9.49
CA LEU A 111 -31.32 36.76 -8.19
C LEU A 111 -31.34 38.09 -7.43
N ALA A 112 -32.42 38.35 -6.69
CA ALA A 112 -32.48 39.50 -5.80
C ALA A 112 -31.70 39.21 -4.49
N PRO A 113 -31.12 40.24 -3.81
CA PRO A 113 -30.34 40.03 -2.59
C PRO A 113 -31.07 39.28 -1.48
N ASN A 114 -32.39 39.42 -1.38
CA ASN A 114 -33.22 38.67 -0.43
C ASN A 114 -33.39 37.18 -0.82
N GLU A 115 -33.45 36.84 -2.10
CA GLU A 115 -33.45 35.44 -2.57
C GLU A 115 -32.09 34.78 -2.25
N LEU A 116 -30.99 35.49 -2.51
CA LEU A 116 -29.65 35.05 -2.14
C LEU A 116 -29.51 34.87 -0.63
N ALA A 117 -29.96 35.83 0.17
CA ALA A 117 -29.91 35.76 1.63
C ALA A 117 -30.74 34.60 2.21
N GLN A 118 -31.90 34.31 1.65
CA GLN A 118 -32.76 33.20 2.08
C GLN A 118 -32.10 31.82 1.87
N ILE A 119 -31.29 31.70 0.81
CA ILE A 119 -30.54 30.48 0.47
C ILE A 119 -29.22 30.42 1.25
N ALA A 120 -28.44 31.51 1.29
CA ALA A 120 -27.18 31.61 2.04
C ALA A 120 -27.40 31.43 3.56
N GLY A 121 -28.51 31.95 4.10
CA GLY A 121 -28.99 31.74 5.47
C GLY A 121 -29.41 30.30 5.81
N ARG A 122 -29.17 29.33 4.92
CA ARG A 122 -29.19 27.90 5.26
C ARG A 122 -27.85 27.40 5.81
N ALA A 123 -26.72 28.04 5.48
CA ALA A 123 -25.44 27.76 6.13
C ALA A 123 -25.39 28.38 7.53
N GLY A 124 -25.04 27.59 8.54
CA GLY A 124 -24.89 28.01 9.94
C GLY A 124 -26.22 28.20 10.66
N ARG A 125 -26.59 27.28 11.54
CA ARG A 125 -27.86 27.29 12.29
C ARG A 125 -27.64 27.06 13.78
N GLY A 126 -28.57 27.56 14.59
CA GLY A 126 -28.41 27.61 16.04
C GLY A 126 -27.15 28.39 16.41
N MET A 127 -26.25 27.74 17.16
CA MET A 127 -24.95 28.27 17.58
C MET A 127 -23.81 28.02 16.57
N SER A 128 -24.05 27.29 15.48
CA SER A 128 -23.00 26.95 14.50
C SER A 128 -22.86 28.06 13.46
N HIS A 129 -21.65 28.65 13.35
CA HIS A 129 -21.32 29.65 12.33
C HIS A 129 -21.41 29.03 10.93
N GLY A 130 -21.81 29.83 9.94
CA GLY A 130 -21.96 29.42 8.54
C GLY A 130 -21.03 30.16 7.60
N SER A 131 -20.88 29.63 6.39
CA SER A 131 -20.24 30.38 5.29
C SER A 131 -21.01 30.25 3.98
N PHE A 132 -20.84 31.20 3.09
CA PHE A 132 -21.38 31.12 1.72
C PHE A 132 -20.33 31.51 0.68
N GLY A 133 -20.60 31.24 -0.59
CA GLY A 133 -19.67 31.48 -1.68
C GLY A 133 -20.27 31.14 -3.04
N VAL A 134 -19.43 31.15 -4.08
CA VAL A 134 -19.79 30.76 -5.45
C VAL A 134 -18.94 29.58 -5.93
N THR A 135 -19.40 28.86 -6.95
CA THR A 135 -18.69 27.71 -7.53
C THR A 135 -19.00 27.50 -9.01
N GLY A 136 -18.27 26.60 -9.65
CA GLY A 136 -18.37 26.35 -11.09
C GLY A 136 -17.99 27.60 -11.89
N GLU A 137 -18.88 28.02 -12.77
CA GLU A 137 -18.71 29.18 -13.68
C GLU A 137 -19.40 30.45 -13.14
N ALA A 138 -19.98 30.41 -11.94
CA ALA A 138 -20.60 31.57 -11.33
C ALA A 138 -19.57 32.67 -11.02
N ALA A 139 -19.83 33.88 -11.52
CA ALA A 139 -19.07 35.07 -11.15
C ALA A 139 -19.13 35.30 -9.63
N PRO A 140 -18.09 35.92 -9.03
CA PRO A 140 -18.14 36.36 -7.63
C PRO A 140 -19.37 37.22 -7.34
N LEU A 141 -19.89 37.10 -6.12
CA LEU A 141 -20.87 38.06 -5.60
C LEU A 141 -20.19 39.43 -5.42
N ASP A 142 -20.93 40.48 -5.75
CA ASP A 142 -20.59 41.87 -5.43
C ASP A 142 -20.48 42.07 -3.91
N ASP A 143 -19.48 42.83 -3.47
CA ASP A 143 -19.17 43.01 -2.04
C ASP A 143 -20.29 43.73 -1.27
N GLY A 144 -21.04 44.62 -1.92
CA GLY A 144 -22.22 45.26 -1.35
C GLY A 144 -23.37 44.26 -1.15
N VAL A 145 -23.58 43.36 -2.11
CA VAL A 145 -24.57 42.25 -1.99
C VAL A 145 -24.13 41.24 -0.92
N ALA A 146 -22.85 40.89 -0.87
CA ALA A 146 -22.31 40.00 0.17
C ALA A 146 -22.48 40.63 1.57
N THR A 147 -22.13 41.91 1.72
CA THR A 147 -22.31 42.65 2.98
C THR A 147 -23.78 42.73 3.40
N ALA A 148 -24.70 43.03 2.46
CA ALA A 148 -26.14 43.02 2.72
C ALA A 148 -26.66 41.66 3.21
N ILE A 149 -26.11 40.55 2.71
CA ILE A 149 -26.44 39.18 3.17
C ILE A 149 -25.92 38.93 4.59
N MET A 150 -24.70 39.38 4.91
CA MET A 150 -24.06 39.20 6.22
C MET A 150 -24.73 40.07 7.31
N GLU A 151 -24.99 41.35 7.01
CA GLU A 151 -25.67 42.31 7.91
C GLU A 151 -27.20 42.11 7.99
N HIS A 152 -27.79 41.25 7.15
CA HIS A 152 -29.24 41.11 6.97
C HIS A 152 -29.94 42.44 6.59
N ARG A 153 -29.29 43.25 5.74
CA ARG A 153 -29.68 44.63 5.44
C ARG A 153 -30.20 44.79 4.01
N PHE A 154 -31.52 44.71 3.85
CA PHE A 154 -32.18 44.75 2.54
C PHE A 154 -33.06 45.98 2.34
N THR A 155 -33.30 46.35 1.08
CA THR A 155 -34.26 47.41 0.72
C THR A 155 -35.68 47.01 1.13
N PRO A 156 -36.44 47.85 1.86
CA PRO A 156 -37.83 47.56 2.20
C PRO A 156 -38.72 47.37 0.95
N LEU A 157 -39.67 46.43 1.03
CA LEU A 157 -40.67 46.22 -0.02
C LEU A 157 -41.61 47.43 -0.11
N LYS A 158 -41.55 48.17 -1.21
CA LYS A 158 -42.36 49.38 -1.44
C LYS A 158 -43.72 49.13 -2.11
N LYS A 159 -43.89 47.96 -2.74
CA LYS A 159 -45.15 47.56 -3.39
C LYS A 159 -45.43 46.07 -3.18
N LEU A 160 -46.71 45.70 -3.19
CA LEU A 160 -47.19 44.32 -3.09
C LEU A 160 -47.82 43.86 -4.41
N ILE A 161 -47.75 42.56 -4.68
CA ILE A 161 -48.44 41.96 -5.83
C ILE A 161 -49.89 41.66 -5.42
N TRP A 162 -50.86 42.16 -6.18
CA TRP A 162 -52.30 42.08 -5.87
C TRP A 162 -53.11 41.46 -7.00
N ARG A 163 -54.09 40.63 -6.63
CA ARG A 163 -55.13 40.08 -7.52
C ARG A 163 -56.48 40.37 -6.88
N ASN A 164 -57.50 40.69 -7.69
CA ASN A 164 -58.84 40.87 -7.17
C ASN A 164 -59.38 39.58 -6.51
N SER A 165 -59.90 39.70 -5.30
CA SER A 165 -60.62 38.64 -4.56
C SER A 165 -62.12 38.64 -4.82
N ASN A 166 -62.67 39.76 -5.28
CA ASN A 166 -64.12 39.99 -5.34
C ASN A 166 -64.61 39.65 -6.76
N LEU A 167 -64.83 38.35 -6.99
CA LEU A 167 -65.13 37.77 -8.30
C LEU A 167 -66.64 37.77 -8.59
N THR A 168 -67.02 37.98 -9.86
CA THR A 168 -68.43 38.06 -10.28
C THR A 168 -68.83 36.91 -11.22
N PHE A 169 -69.48 35.90 -10.65
CA PHE A 169 -69.88 34.66 -11.36
C PHE A 169 -71.14 34.80 -12.25
N ALA A 170 -71.65 36.01 -12.50
CA ALA A 170 -72.91 36.21 -13.22
C ALA A 170 -72.87 35.73 -14.68
N THR A 171 -71.72 35.89 -15.35
CA THR A 171 -71.42 35.32 -16.67
C THR A 171 -69.92 35.04 -16.78
N LEU A 172 -69.51 34.24 -17.78
CA LEU A 172 -68.10 34.03 -18.11
C LEU A 172 -67.32 35.34 -18.32
N ASP A 173 -67.88 36.25 -19.12
CA ASP A 173 -67.24 37.52 -19.48
C ASP A 173 -67.12 38.46 -18.26
N ASN A 174 -68.10 38.45 -17.34
CA ASN A 174 -68.04 39.16 -16.07
C ASN A 174 -66.94 38.61 -15.14
N LEU A 175 -66.81 37.28 -15.05
CA LEU A 175 -65.78 36.64 -14.23
C LEU A 175 -64.38 37.02 -14.73
N ILE A 176 -64.13 36.90 -16.05
CA ILE A 176 -62.86 37.30 -16.68
C ILE A 176 -62.57 38.78 -16.39
N HIS A 177 -63.54 39.67 -16.63
CA HIS A 177 -63.38 41.10 -16.31
C HIS A 177 -63.02 41.34 -14.84
N SER A 178 -63.68 40.66 -13.89
CA SER A 178 -63.40 40.80 -12.46
C SER A 178 -61.99 40.34 -12.07
N LEU A 179 -61.46 39.30 -12.71
CA LEU A 179 -60.08 38.82 -12.53
C LEU A 179 -59.05 39.79 -13.15
N GLU A 180 -59.46 40.60 -14.12
CA GLU A 180 -58.60 41.55 -14.84
C GLU A 180 -58.63 42.99 -14.31
N ILE A 181 -59.41 43.28 -13.26
CA ILE A 181 -59.38 44.57 -12.57
C ILE A 181 -57.94 44.91 -12.12
N SER A 182 -57.55 46.19 -12.27
CA SER A 182 -56.32 46.74 -11.72
C SER A 182 -56.56 47.31 -10.31
N PRO A 183 -55.57 47.28 -9.40
CA PRO A 183 -55.72 47.92 -8.09
C PRO A 183 -55.83 49.44 -8.23
N LYS A 184 -56.47 50.08 -7.23
CA LYS A 184 -56.61 51.55 -7.13
C LYS A 184 -55.57 52.21 -6.21
N ASP A 185 -54.74 51.41 -5.56
CA ASP A 185 -53.74 51.84 -4.58
C ASP A 185 -52.34 51.74 -5.20
N ASP A 186 -51.57 52.83 -5.16
CA ASP A 186 -50.22 52.91 -5.72
C ASP A 186 -49.22 51.94 -5.05
N MET A 187 -49.49 51.48 -3.83
CA MET A 187 -48.69 50.44 -3.17
C MET A 187 -48.96 49.04 -3.74
N LEU A 188 -49.97 48.87 -4.60
CA LEU A 188 -50.33 47.58 -5.19
C LEU A 188 -49.97 47.54 -6.68
N VAL A 189 -49.48 46.38 -7.13
CA VAL A 189 -49.21 46.09 -8.54
C VAL A 189 -50.09 44.92 -8.96
N LYS A 190 -50.84 45.08 -10.06
CA LYS A 190 -51.66 43.99 -10.61
C LYS A 190 -50.78 42.76 -10.85
N ALA A 191 -51.22 41.60 -10.37
CA ALA A 191 -50.54 40.34 -10.55
C ALA A 191 -50.30 40.04 -12.03
N ARG A 192 -49.22 39.30 -12.30
CA ARG A 192 -49.07 38.63 -13.60
C ARG A 192 -50.29 37.76 -13.84
N GLU A 193 -50.75 37.71 -15.08
CA GLU A 193 -51.76 36.74 -15.50
C GLU A 193 -51.30 35.32 -15.13
N ALA A 194 -52.18 34.60 -14.43
CA ALA A 194 -51.91 33.30 -13.84
C ALA A 194 -52.62 32.19 -14.60
N ASP A 195 -52.13 30.96 -14.47
CA ASP A 195 -52.50 29.83 -15.31
C ASP A 195 -54.01 29.50 -15.27
N ASP A 196 -54.67 29.79 -14.16
CA ASP A 196 -56.13 29.65 -13.98
C ASP A 196 -56.95 30.66 -14.81
N LEU A 197 -56.44 31.88 -15.02
CA LEU A 197 -57.04 32.88 -15.92
C LEU A 197 -56.71 32.59 -17.38
N ILE A 198 -55.51 32.08 -17.68
CA ILE A 198 -55.14 31.63 -19.03
C ILE A 198 -56.05 30.47 -19.45
N ALA A 199 -56.23 29.47 -18.58
CA ALA A 199 -57.16 28.37 -18.77
C ALA A 199 -58.61 28.86 -18.95
N LEU A 200 -59.10 29.74 -18.07
CA LEU A 200 -60.45 30.29 -18.18
C LEU A 200 -60.69 31.02 -19.52
N LYS A 201 -59.71 31.79 -20.00
CA LYS A 201 -59.77 32.47 -21.29
C LYS A 201 -59.72 31.51 -22.48
N ALA A 202 -58.91 30.45 -22.42
CA ALA A 202 -58.87 29.43 -23.47
C ALA A 202 -60.21 28.67 -23.54
N LEU A 203 -60.72 28.23 -22.39
CA LEU A 203 -61.99 27.53 -22.24
C LEU A 203 -63.21 28.40 -22.64
N SER A 204 -63.17 29.72 -22.42
CA SER A 204 -64.29 30.60 -22.82
C SER A 204 -64.42 30.80 -24.33
N GLN A 205 -63.40 30.44 -25.13
CA GLN A 205 -63.48 30.43 -26.60
C GLN A 205 -64.02 29.11 -27.16
N MET A 206 -64.08 28.04 -26.36
CA MET A 206 -64.65 26.75 -26.77
C MET A 206 -66.18 26.83 -26.76
N ALA A 207 -66.81 26.58 -27.91
CA ALA A 207 -68.25 26.75 -28.07
C ALA A 207 -69.08 25.91 -27.08
N ASP A 208 -68.74 24.62 -26.92
CA ASP A 208 -69.39 23.70 -26.00
C ASP A 208 -69.27 24.14 -24.54
N VAL A 209 -68.08 24.61 -24.12
CA VAL A 209 -67.84 25.09 -22.76
C VAL A 209 -68.61 26.39 -22.51
N ARG A 210 -68.62 27.33 -23.47
CA ARG A 210 -69.36 28.59 -23.36
C ARG A 210 -70.88 28.37 -23.34
N ALA A 211 -71.39 27.39 -24.08
CA ALA A 211 -72.81 27.02 -24.06
C ALA A 211 -73.24 26.37 -22.73
N ARG A 212 -72.35 25.58 -22.11
CA ARG A 212 -72.57 24.94 -20.80
C ARG A 212 -72.44 25.91 -19.63
N ALA A 213 -71.54 26.88 -19.71
CA ALA A 213 -71.34 27.94 -18.71
C ALA A 213 -72.39 29.08 -18.81
N SER A 214 -73.67 28.72 -19.00
CA SER A 214 -74.78 29.64 -19.24
C SER A 214 -75.43 30.21 -17.97
N ASP A 215 -75.16 29.63 -16.80
CA ASP A 215 -75.70 30.06 -15.51
C ASP A 215 -74.60 30.26 -14.45
N PRO A 216 -74.85 31.03 -13.37
CA PRO A 216 -73.83 31.33 -12.36
C PRO A 216 -73.24 30.12 -11.63
N LYS A 217 -73.97 29.00 -11.48
CA LYS A 217 -73.43 27.77 -10.90
C LYS A 217 -72.46 27.09 -11.86
N SER A 218 -72.79 27.02 -13.15
CA SER A 218 -71.90 26.45 -14.17
C SER A 218 -70.66 27.32 -14.39
N VAL A 219 -70.77 28.65 -14.30
CA VAL A 219 -69.61 29.56 -14.30
C VAL A 219 -68.72 29.36 -13.07
N HIS A 220 -69.30 29.14 -11.88
CA HIS A 220 -68.53 28.83 -10.67
C HIS A 220 -67.84 27.45 -10.77
N LEU A 221 -68.53 26.42 -11.27
CA LEU A 221 -67.96 25.09 -11.49
C LEU A 221 -66.80 25.13 -12.49
N LEU A 222 -66.95 25.86 -13.60
CA LEU A 222 -65.89 26.08 -14.57
C LEU A 222 -64.67 26.76 -13.93
N TRP A 223 -64.89 27.77 -13.09
CA TRP A 223 -63.82 28.41 -12.31
C TRP A 223 -63.14 27.44 -11.32
N ASP A 224 -63.90 26.58 -10.65
CA ASP A 224 -63.35 25.58 -9.73
C ASP A 224 -62.43 24.58 -10.44
N VAL A 225 -62.74 24.25 -11.70
CA VAL A 225 -61.91 23.44 -12.61
C VAL A 225 -60.71 24.23 -13.15
N CYS A 226 -60.88 25.51 -13.52
CA CYS A 226 -59.75 26.37 -13.94
C CYS A 226 -58.68 26.51 -12.85
N ARG A 227 -59.05 26.38 -11.57
CA ARG A 227 -58.12 26.40 -10.43
C ARG A 227 -57.33 25.10 -10.21
N ILE A 228 -57.46 24.07 -11.07
CA ILE A 228 -56.58 22.89 -11.07
C ILE A 228 -55.19 23.30 -11.61
N PRO A 229 -54.11 23.21 -10.81
CA PRO A 229 -52.78 23.62 -11.27
C PRO A 229 -52.27 22.73 -12.40
N ASP A 230 -51.56 23.32 -13.37
CA ASP A 230 -50.74 22.53 -14.27
C ASP A 230 -49.44 22.09 -13.57
N PHE A 231 -49.52 20.97 -12.85
CA PHE A 231 -48.34 20.30 -12.30
C PHE A 231 -47.40 19.75 -13.38
N ARG A 232 -47.87 19.62 -14.62
CA ARG A 232 -47.28 18.83 -15.72
C ARG A 232 -46.33 19.66 -16.57
N GLY A 233 -46.51 20.98 -16.61
CA GLY A 233 -45.70 21.93 -17.39
C GLY A 233 -45.88 21.74 -18.89
N ILE A 234 -47.12 21.52 -19.32
CA ILE A 234 -47.51 21.23 -20.70
C ILE A 234 -47.92 22.51 -21.45
N SER A 235 -48.32 22.38 -22.72
CA SER A 235 -48.87 23.54 -23.44
C SER A 235 -50.22 23.95 -22.82
N ALA A 236 -50.50 25.26 -22.82
CA ALA A 236 -51.76 25.78 -22.27
C ALA A 236 -53.00 25.17 -22.95
N GLY A 237 -52.89 24.77 -24.23
CA GLY A 237 -53.96 24.06 -24.96
C GLY A 237 -54.17 22.62 -24.48
N GLU A 238 -53.10 21.87 -24.19
CA GLU A 238 -53.22 20.50 -23.63
C GLU A 238 -53.78 20.52 -22.20
N HIS A 239 -53.41 21.52 -21.38
CA HIS A 239 -54.01 21.70 -20.06
C HIS A 239 -55.49 22.06 -20.20
N ALA A 240 -55.83 23.05 -21.04
CA ALA A 240 -57.22 23.42 -21.30
C ALA A 240 -58.09 22.22 -21.76
N GLY A 241 -57.61 21.38 -22.67
CA GLY A 241 -58.35 20.17 -23.10
C GLY A 241 -58.56 19.13 -21.99
N LEU A 242 -57.66 19.04 -21.00
CA LEU A 242 -57.89 18.21 -19.80
C LEU A 242 -58.95 18.84 -18.88
N LEU A 243 -58.92 20.16 -18.72
CA LEU A 243 -59.89 20.90 -17.92
C LEU A 243 -61.29 20.89 -18.55
N GLU A 244 -61.39 21.01 -19.87
CA GLU A 244 -62.62 20.85 -20.65
C GLU A 244 -63.27 19.48 -20.37
N ALA A 245 -62.50 18.40 -20.46
CA ALA A 245 -63.00 17.05 -20.17
C ALA A 245 -63.53 16.92 -18.73
N ILE A 246 -62.79 17.43 -17.74
CA ILE A 246 -63.20 17.40 -16.32
C ILE A 246 -64.49 18.22 -16.11
N PHE A 247 -64.55 19.45 -16.65
CA PHE A 247 -65.73 20.31 -16.57
C PHE A 247 -66.95 19.65 -17.23
N CYS A 248 -66.79 19.09 -18.42
CA CYS A 248 -67.87 18.41 -19.13
C CYS A 248 -68.41 17.20 -18.36
N TYR A 249 -67.57 16.40 -17.69
CA TYR A 249 -68.04 15.32 -16.82
C TYR A 249 -68.79 15.84 -15.59
N LEU A 250 -68.21 16.81 -14.85
CA LEU A 250 -68.82 17.35 -13.64
C LEU A 250 -70.16 18.06 -13.93
N HIS A 251 -70.27 18.78 -15.04
CA HIS A 251 -71.50 19.48 -15.43
C HIS A 251 -72.58 18.52 -15.98
N GLN A 252 -72.22 17.41 -16.65
CA GLN A 252 -73.20 16.47 -17.21
C GLN A 252 -73.63 15.38 -16.21
N GLY A 253 -72.70 14.83 -15.44
CA GLY A 253 -72.92 13.66 -14.58
C GLY A 253 -72.69 13.91 -13.08
N GLY A 254 -72.38 15.15 -12.67
CA GLY A 254 -72.05 15.53 -11.29
C GLY A 254 -70.65 15.09 -10.82
N VAL A 255 -70.11 14.01 -11.38
CA VAL A 255 -68.83 13.39 -11.01
C VAL A 255 -67.97 13.05 -12.22
N VAL A 256 -66.65 13.00 -12.02
CA VAL A 256 -65.71 12.37 -12.96
C VAL A 256 -65.94 10.84 -12.96
N PRO A 257 -66.12 10.18 -14.12
CA PRO A 257 -66.38 8.74 -14.16
C PRO A 257 -65.20 7.90 -13.66
N ASP A 258 -65.49 6.95 -12.78
CA ASP A 258 -64.50 6.06 -12.17
C ASP A 258 -63.67 5.31 -13.21
N ASP A 259 -64.29 4.77 -14.27
CA ASP A 259 -63.60 4.10 -15.38
C ASP A 259 -62.64 5.01 -16.17
N TRP A 260 -62.90 6.32 -16.20
CA TRP A 260 -61.99 7.28 -16.84
C TRP A 260 -60.83 7.61 -15.90
N MET A 261 -61.11 7.89 -14.62
CA MET A 261 -60.07 8.14 -13.62
C MET A 261 -59.15 6.93 -13.43
N ALA A 262 -59.71 5.72 -13.38
CA ALA A 262 -58.96 4.45 -13.34
C ALA A 262 -57.99 4.32 -14.52
N ARG A 263 -58.42 4.64 -15.75
CA ARG A 263 -57.54 4.61 -16.93
C ARG A 263 -56.44 5.66 -16.88
N GLN A 264 -56.69 6.84 -16.32
CA GLN A 264 -55.66 7.87 -16.17
C GLN A 264 -54.63 7.47 -15.10
N VAL A 265 -55.06 7.03 -13.92
CA VAL A 265 -54.19 6.59 -12.82
C VAL A 265 -53.39 5.34 -13.21
N LYS A 266 -54.03 4.32 -13.81
CA LYS A 266 -53.35 3.08 -14.28
C LYS A 266 -52.30 3.32 -15.37
N ARG A 267 -52.43 4.40 -16.16
CA ARG A 267 -51.40 4.83 -17.13
C ARG A 267 -50.16 5.44 -16.45
N ILE A 268 -50.29 5.89 -15.21
CA ILE A 268 -49.26 6.59 -14.43
C ILE A 268 -48.61 5.68 -13.37
N ASP A 269 -49.32 4.68 -12.84
CA ASP A 269 -48.82 3.68 -11.87
C ASP A 269 -47.81 2.70 -12.50
N ARG A 270 -46.61 3.21 -12.77
CA ARG A 270 -45.49 2.54 -13.43
C ARG A 270 -44.15 3.08 -12.90
N THR A 271 -43.28 2.19 -12.42
CA THR A 271 -41.98 2.53 -11.82
C THR A 271 -40.77 2.30 -12.76
N ASP A 272 -41.01 1.87 -14.00
CA ASP A 272 -39.99 1.74 -15.05
C ASP A 272 -39.49 3.08 -15.61
N GLY A 273 -38.31 3.08 -16.23
CA GLY A 273 -37.74 4.27 -16.87
C GLY A 273 -36.64 4.96 -16.07
N ASP A 274 -36.35 6.20 -16.42
CA ASP A 274 -35.32 7.05 -15.81
C ASP A 274 -35.92 8.09 -14.83
N ILE A 275 -35.06 8.93 -14.27
CA ILE A 275 -35.42 9.97 -13.29
C ILE A 275 -36.43 10.95 -13.88
N ASP A 276 -36.31 11.31 -15.15
CA ASP A 276 -37.16 12.33 -15.76
C ASP A 276 -38.51 11.76 -16.22
N ALA A 277 -38.57 10.48 -16.63
CA ALA A 277 -39.82 9.75 -16.81
C ALA A 277 -40.60 9.61 -15.50
N LEU A 278 -39.92 9.24 -14.41
CA LEU A 278 -40.52 9.14 -13.07
C LEU A 278 -40.96 10.52 -12.55
N SER A 279 -40.14 11.57 -12.72
CA SER A 279 -40.48 12.95 -12.36
C SER A 279 -41.72 13.44 -13.10
N LYS A 280 -41.83 13.17 -14.41
CA LYS A 280 -43.04 13.49 -15.21
C LYS A 280 -44.27 12.70 -14.76
N ARG A 281 -44.15 11.41 -14.43
CA ARG A 281 -45.26 10.61 -13.85
C ARG A 281 -45.69 11.15 -12.48
N LEU A 282 -44.74 11.54 -11.64
CA LEU A 282 -44.98 12.14 -10.32
C LEU A 282 -45.67 13.52 -10.43
N ALA A 283 -45.33 14.31 -11.44
CA ALA A 283 -46.05 15.52 -11.81
C ALA A 283 -47.49 15.22 -12.28
N PHE A 284 -47.68 14.17 -13.09
CA PHE A 284 -48.99 13.81 -13.64
C PHE A 284 -49.95 13.23 -12.60
N ILE A 285 -49.47 12.45 -11.61
CA ILE A 285 -50.36 11.90 -10.57
C ILE A 285 -50.93 13.00 -9.66
N ARG A 286 -50.17 14.08 -9.38
CA ARG A 286 -50.64 15.21 -8.54
C ARG A 286 -51.89 15.89 -9.08
N THR A 287 -52.10 15.95 -10.39
CA THR A 287 -53.36 16.44 -10.98
C THR A 287 -54.54 15.57 -10.52
N TRP A 288 -54.35 14.25 -10.44
CA TRP A 288 -55.37 13.31 -9.96
C TRP A 288 -55.50 13.32 -8.44
N THR A 289 -54.40 13.42 -7.68
CA THR A 289 -54.43 13.63 -6.23
C THR A 289 -55.22 14.90 -5.87
N TYR A 290 -55.02 15.99 -6.63
CA TYR A 290 -55.77 17.24 -6.46
C TYR A 290 -57.26 17.09 -6.79
N VAL A 291 -57.60 16.39 -7.89
CA VAL A 291 -59.00 16.08 -8.27
C VAL A 291 -59.67 15.21 -7.22
N ALA A 292 -59.03 14.14 -6.73
CA ALA A 292 -59.53 13.28 -5.66
C ALA A 292 -59.72 14.04 -4.33
N GLN A 293 -58.95 15.10 -4.10
CA GLN A 293 -59.09 15.92 -2.90
C GLN A 293 -60.30 16.87 -2.96
N ARG A 294 -60.89 17.14 -4.14
CA ARG A 294 -62.08 17.98 -4.27
C ARG A 294 -63.36 17.23 -3.88
N ASN A 295 -64.07 17.77 -2.90
CA ASN A 295 -65.31 17.17 -2.40
C ASN A 295 -66.39 17.13 -3.50
N GLY A 296 -67.10 16.00 -3.61
CA GLY A 296 -68.19 15.78 -4.56
C GLY A 296 -67.78 15.63 -6.03
N TRP A 297 -66.48 15.63 -6.37
CA TRP A 297 -66.01 15.50 -7.76
C TRP A 297 -65.85 14.05 -8.25
N VAL A 298 -65.81 13.09 -7.33
CA VAL A 298 -65.66 11.65 -7.57
C VAL A 298 -66.66 10.89 -6.71
N ARG A 299 -67.00 9.64 -7.06
CA ARG A 299 -68.02 8.87 -6.32
C ARG A 299 -67.56 8.42 -4.93
N ASP A 300 -66.37 7.84 -4.85
CA ASP A 300 -65.73 7.46 -3.58
C ASP A 300 -64.47 8.30 -3.39
N GLU A 301 -64.59 9.37 -2.61
CA GLU A 301 -63.48 10.27 -2.32
C GLU A 301 -62.35 9.56 -1.55
N ASN A 302 -62.66 8.59 -0.68
CA ASN A 302 -61.67 7.93 0.15
C ASN A 302 -60.84 6.96 -0.69
N HIS A 303 -61.51 6.10 -1.46
CA HIS A 303 -60.85 5.21 -2.42
C HIS A 303 -59.94 5.99 -3.38
N TRP A 304 -60.44 7.08 -3.98
CA TRP A 304 -59.64 7.85 -4.95
C TRP A 304 -58.48 8.62 -4.32
N ARG A 305 -58.63 9.15 -3.10
CA ARG A 305 -57.53 9.79 -2.35
C ARG A 305 -56.44 8.78 -2.00
N GLU A 306 -56.82 7.60 -1.52
CA GLU A 306 -55.86 6.54 -1.17
C GLU A 306 -55.18 5.97 -2.42
N ALA A 307 -55.93 5.69 -3.49
CA ALA A 307 -55.39 5.18 -4.74
C ALA A 307 -54.39 6.16 -5.39
N THR A 308 -54.73 7.45 -5.51
CA THR A 308 -53.83 8.45 -6.08
C THR A 308 -52.59 8.67 -5.22
N ARG A 309 -52.75 8.70 -3.89
CA ARG A 309 -51.63 8.80 -2.95
C ARG A 309 -50.70 7.59 -2.99
N ALA A 310 -51.23 6.37 -3.05
CA ALA A 310 -50.42 5.16 -3.15
C ALA A 310 -49.55 5.16 -4.43
N VAL A 311 -50.06 5.70 -5.54
CA VAL A 311 -49.29 5.89 -6.77
C VAL A 311 -48.25 7.00 -6.63
N GLU A 312 -48.57 8.13 -5.96
CA GLU A 312 -47.57 9.18 -5.68
C GLU A 312 -46.46 8.67 -4.74
N ASP A 313 -46.77 7.87 -3.72
CA ASP A 313 -45.80 7.26 -2.82
C ASP A 313 -44.90 6.25 -3.56
N LYS A 314 -45.45 5.31 -4.34
CA LYS A 314 -44.68 4.36 -5.19
C LYS A 314 -43.71 5.09 -6.12
N LEU A 315 -44.19 6.12 -6.83
CA LEU A 315 -43.38 6.90 -7.76
C LEU A 315 -42.30 7.71 -7.02
N SER A 316 -42.60 8.18 -5.80
CA SER A 316 -41.65 8.91 -4.97
C SER A 316 -40.48 8.04 -4.51
N ASP A 317 -40.76 6.79 -4.14
CA ASP A 317 -39.75 5.84 -3.67
C ASP A 317 -38.89 5.33 -4.82
N ALA A 318 -39.52 4.95 -5.96
CA ALA A 318 -38.78 4.61 -7.17
C ALA A 318 -37.88 5.76 -7.66
N LEU A 319 -38.36 7.02 -7.58
CA LEU A 319 -37.56 8.20 -7.90
C LEU A 319 -36.38 8.39 -6.92
N HIS A 320 -36.59 8.15 -5.63
CA HIS A 320 -35.53 8.17 -4.62
C HIS A 320 -34.45 7.11 -4.90
N GLU A 321 -34.85 5.88 -5.26
CA GLU A 321 -33.93 4.81 -5.64
C GLU A 321 -33.10 5.17 -6.89
N ARG A 322 -33.72 5.71 -7.95
CA ARG A 322 -32.98 6.13 -9.16
C ARG A 322 -32.03 7.29 -8.88
N LEU A 323 -32.39 8.23 -8.00
CA LEU A 323 -31.50 9.30 -7.56
C LEU A 323 -30.29 8.74 -6.79
N MET A 324 -30.50 7.80 -5.85
CA MET A 324 -29.39 7.10 -5.19
C MET A 324 -28.48 6.38 -6.18
N GLN A 325 -29.05 5.54 -7.05
CA GLN A 325 -28.29 4.74 -8.03
C GLN A 325 -27.43 5.59 -8.97
N LYS A 326 -27.87 6.82 -9.30
CA LYS A 326 -27.14 7.73 -10.18
C LYS A 326 -26.11 8.60 -9.44
N PHE A 327 -26.45 9.12 -8.26
CA PHE A 327 -25.69 10.21 -7.60
C PHE A 327 -25.01 9.83 -6.29
N VAL A 328 -25.13 8.58 -5.83
CA VAL A 328 -24.48 8.06 -4.62
C VAL A 328 -23.70 6.81 -4.96
N ASP A 329 -22.39 6.79 -4.71
CA ASP A 329 -21.66 5.53 -4.66
C ASP A 329 -21.82 4.89 -3.28
N ARG A 330 -22.56 3.78 -3.23
CA ARG A 330 -22.83 3.05 -1.97
C ARG A 330 -21.57 2.45 -1.33
N ARG A 331 -20.48 2.22 -2.09
CA ARG A 331 -19.21 1.73 -1.52
C ARG A 331 -18.46 2.90 -0.88
N THR A 332 -18.26 3.97 -1.64
CA THR A 332 -17.50 5.13 -1.19
C THR A 332 -18.17 5.85 -0.01
N SER A 333 -19.52 5.94 0.00
CA SER A 333 -20.27 6.49 1.13
C SER A 333 -20.10 5.66 2.42
N VAL A 334 -20.33 4.34 2.38
CA VAL A 334 -20.18 3.47 3.57
C VAL A 334 -18.74 3.47 4.08
N LEU A 335 -17.75 3.39 3.19
CA LEU A 335 -16.34 3.40 3.56
C LEU A 335 -15.94 4.73 4.20
N LEU A 336 -16.34 5.88 3.62
CA LEU A 336 -16.14 7.20 4.25
C LEU A 336 -16.88 7.35 5.59
N ARG A 337 -18.06 6.73 5.74
CA ARG A 337 -18.83 6.76 6.99
C ARG A 337 -18.11 6.01 8.11
N ARG A 338 -17.67 4.76 7.86
CA ARG A 338 -16.88 3.96 8.81
C ARG A 338 -15.59 4.67 9.24
N LEU A 339 -14.85 5.21 8.27
CA LEU A 339 -13.59 5.92 8.49
C LEU A 339 -13.77 7.19 9.35
N LYS A 340 -14.94 7.85 9.27
CA LYS A 340 -15.32 8.96 10.18
C LYS A 340 -15.83 8.50 11.53
N GLN A 341 -16.58 7.40 11.58
CA GLN A 341 -17.16 6.85 12.82
C GLN A 341 -16.08 6.25 13.74
N LYS A 342 -14.84 6.10 13.26
CA LYS A 342 -13.72 5.41 13.94
C LYS A 342 -14.05 3.96 14.28
N GLU A 343 -14.97 3.35 13.54
CA GLU A 343 -15.12 1.90 13.53
C GLU A 343 -13.83 1.33 12.93
N ALA A 344 -13.16 0.43 13.66
CA ALA A 344 -11.96 -0.22 13.17
C ALA A 344 -12.33 -1.08 11.96
N LEU A 345 -11.85 -0.69 10.78
CA LEU A 345 -11.93 -1.54 9.59
C LEU A 345 -11.11 -2.80 9.86
N LEU A 346 -11.78 -3.94 9.96
CA LEU A 346 -11.13 -5.23 10.14
C LEU A 346 -10.56 -5.67 8.80
N ALA A 347 -9.23 -5.78 8.73
CA ALA A 347 -8.56 -6.50 7.65
C ALA A 347 -8.49 -7.98 8.03
N GLU A 348 -9.01 -8.85 7.18
CA GLU A 348 -8.91 -10.30 7.36
C GLU A 348 -7.63 -10.78 6.68
N VAL A 349 -6.73 -11.37 7.47
CA VAL A 349 -5.46 -11.92 7.00
C VAL A 349 -5.53 -13.44 7.03
N ASN A 350 -5.57 -14.06 5.84
CA ASN A 350 -5.59 -15.51 5.71
C ASN A 350 -4.25 -16.14 6.13
N GLU A 351 -4.25 -17.45 6.40
CA GLU A 351 -3.05 -18.23 6.76
C GLU A 351 -1.93 -18.11 5.70
N ASN A 352 -2.31 -18.01 4.42
CA ASN A 352 -1.41 -17.74 3.28
C ASN A 352 -0.70 -16.37 3.31
N GLY A 353 -1.01 -15.51 4.28
CA GLY A 353 -0.58 -14.11 4.35
C GLY A 353 -1.35 -13.16 3.43
N GLU A 354 -2.42 -13.62 2.78
CA GLU A 354 -3.27 -12.76 1.93
C GLU A 354 -4.07 -11.79 2.81
N VAL A 355 -4.00 -10.49 2.51
CA VAL A 355 -4.73 -9.44 3.23
C VAL A 355 -5.95 -9.03 2.42
N SER A 356 -7.12 -9.16 3.01
CA SER A 356 -8.37 -8.66 2.45
C SER A 356 -9.06 -7.66 3.37
N VAL A 357 -9.86 -6.76 2.80
CA VAL A 357 -10.70 -5.81 3.53
C VAL A 357 -12.11 -5.90 2.96
N GLU A 358 -13.08 -6.21 3.81
CA GLU A 358 -14.49 -6.46 3.42
C GLU A 358 -14.64 -7.44 2.22
N GLY A 359 -13.81 -8.48 2.18
CA GLY A 359 -13.80 -9.51 1.14
C GLY A 359 -13.08 -9.13 -0.17
N GLN A 360 -12.41 -7.98 -0.24
CA GLN A 360 -11.55 -7.62 -1.38
C GLN A 360 -10.07 -7.78 -1.04
N PHE A 361 -9.32 -8.50 -1.87
CA PHE A 361 -7.86 -8.65 -1.75
C PHE A 361 -7.14 -7.31 -1.98
N VAL A 362 -6.17 -6.98 -1.11
CA VAL A 362 -5.42 -5.70 -1.15
C VAL A 362 -3.91 -5.91 -1.33
N GLY A 363 -3.40 -7.09 -0.97
CA GLY A 363 -1.98 -7.44 -1.07
C GLY A 363 -1.61 -8.63 -0.18
N ARG A 364 -0.31 -8.89 -0.02
CA ARG A 364 0.22 -10.02 0.77
C ARG A 364 1.19 -9.54 1.85
N LEU A 365 1.09 -10.16 3.03
CA LEU A 365 1.94 -9.94 4.20
C LEU A 365 3.08 -10.96 4.21
N GLU A 366 4.31 -10.51 3.97
CA GLU A 366 5.54 -11.32 3.97
C GLU A 366 6.41 -10.95 5.17
N GLY A 367 6.51 -11.85 6.16
CA GLY A 367 7.22 -11.56 7.42
C GLY A 367 6.56 -10.39 8.15
N PHE A 368 7.24 -9.25 8.20
CA PHE A 368 6.76 -7.99 8.78
C PHE A 368 6.64 -6.87 7.73
N ARG A 369 6.40 -7.25 6.47
CA ARG A 369 6.26 -6.32 5.33
C ARG A 369 4.97 -6.56 4.55
N PHE A 370 4.37 -5.51 4.01
CA PHE A 370 3.12 -5.58 3.26
C PHE A 370 3.30 -5.23 1.79
N ARG A 371 3.31 -6.24 0.92
CA ARG A 371 3.38 -6.06 -0.53
C ARG A 371 1.98 -5.83 -1.10
N HIS A 372 1.73 -4.61 -1.55
CA HIS A 372 0.52 -4.26 -2.29
C HIS A 372 0.45 -4.95 -3.65
N ASP A 373 -0.76 -5.23 -4.10
CA ASP A 373 -1.03 -5.53 -5.51
C ASP A 373 -0.92 -4.24 -6.37
N GLN A 374 -0.43 -4.39 -7.62
CA GLN A 374 -0.10 -3.29 -8.52
C GLN A 374 -1.27 -2.87 -9.41
N ASP A 375 -2.21 -3.75 -9.71
CA ASP A 375 -3.32 -3.48 -10.66
C ASP A 375 -4.33 -2.42 -10.16
N ALA A 376 -4.33 -2.13 -8.86
CA ALA A 376 -5.22 -1.14 -8.25
C ALA A 376 -4.79 0.32 -8.57
N THR A 377 -5.14 0.80 -9.77
CA THR A 377 -4.93 2.20 -10.20
C THR A 377 -6.14 3.09 -9.92
N GLY A 378 -5.96 4.14 -9.10
CA GLY A 378 -7.00 5.16 -8.86
C GLY A 378 -6.77 5.98 -7.60
N GLN A 379 -7.62 6.99 -7.38
CA GLN A 379 -7.64 7.73 -6.11
C GLN A 379 -8.30 6.92 -4.98
N GLU A 380 -9.29 6.08 -5.33
CA GLU A 380 -9.92 5.08 -4.48
C GLU A 380 -8.89 4.06 -3.94
N ALA A 381 -8.03 3.55 -4.82
CA ALA A 381 -6.96 2.63 -4.45
C ALA A 381 -5.99 3.22 -3.41
N LYS A 382 -5.72 4.54 -3.45
CA LYS A 382 -4.90 5.21 -2.42
C LYS A 382 -5.61 5.30 -1.06
N THR A 383 -6.93 5.53 -1.05
CA THR A 383 -7.71 5.53 0.20
C THR A 383 -7.87 4.14 0.79
N ILE A 384 -8.06 3.10 -0.04
CA ILE A 384 -8.12 1.71 0.42
C ILE A 384 -6.76 1.24 0.95
N LYS A 385 -5.66 1.57 0.25
CA LYS A 385 -4.29 1.25 0.72
C LYS A 385 -3.97 1.90 2.08
N ALA A 386 -4.32 3.17 2.28
CA ALA A 386 -4.14 3.85 3.56
C ALA A 386 -5.01 3.24 4.70
N ALA A 387 -6.24 2.82 4.40
CA ALA A 387 -7.12 2.17 5.37
C ALA A 387 -6.63 0.77 5.76
N ALA A 388 -6.21 -0.04 4.77
CA ALA A 388 -5.66 -1.39 5.01
C ALA A 388 -4.37 -1.34 5.85
N VAL A 389 -3.49 -0.36 5.62
CA VAL A 389 -2.31 -0.11 6.44
C VAL A 389 -2.66 0.11 7.92
N GLN A 390 -3.66 0.96 8.21
CA GLN A 390 -4.09 1.20 9.59
C GLN A 390 -4.76 -0.04 10.22
N ALA A 391 -5.48 -0.83 9.42
CA ALA A 391 -6.11 -2.08 9.85
C ALA A 391 -5.10 -3.20 10.19
N LEU A 392 -3.90 -3.18 9.60
CA LEU A 392 -2.87 -4.20 9.82
C LEU A 392 -2.07 -4.03 11.12
N VAL A 393 -2.09 -2.85 11.76
CA VAL A 393 -1.28 -2.56 12.97
C VAL A 393 -1.49 -3.60 14.10
N PRO A 394 -2.72 -4.02 14.46
CA PRO A 394 -2.92 -5.09 15.46
C PRO A 394 -2.34 -6.44 15.04
N HIS A 395 -2.37 -6.77 13.75
CA HIS A 395 -1.82 -8.01 13.22
C HIS A 395 -0.28 -8.00 13.25
N PHE A 396 0.36 -6.85 13.01
CA PHE A 396 1.80 -6.70 13.19
C PHE A 396 2.22 -6.92 14.66
N HIS A 397 1.50 -6.36 15.63
CA HIS A 397 1.76 -6.62 17.05
C HIS A 397 1.58 -8.10 17.42
N LEU A 398 0.46 -8.73 17.03
CA LEU A 398 0.22 -10.16 17.31
C LEU A 398 1.29 -11.07 16.66
N ARG A 399 1.72 -10.76 15.44
CA ARG A 399 2.79 -11.49 14.75
C ARG A 399 4.15 -11.28 15.43
N ALA A 400 4.42 -10.07 15.96
CA ALA A 400 5.62 -9.77 16.71
C ALA A 400 5.66 -10.45 18.08
N ASP A 401 4.50 -10.61 18.73
CA ASP A 401 4.36 -11.41 19.95
C ASP A 401 4.62 -12.89 19.69
N ARG A 402 4.02 -13.46 18.63
CA ARG A 402 4.28 -14.84 18.20
C ARG A 402 5.77 -15.05 17.89
N PHE A 403 6.38 -14.18 17.10
CA PHE A 403 7.80 -14.27 16.74
C PHE A 403 8.73 -14.13 17.95
N TYR A 404 8.42 -13.22 18.88
CA TYR A 404 9.24 -13.05 20.09
C TYR A 404 9.22 -14.30 20.97
N ASN A 405 8.10 -15.00 21.02
CA ASN A 405 7.91 -16.22 21.81
C ASN A 405 8.26 -17.52 21.04
N ALA A 406 8.54 -17.45 19.74
CA ALA A 406 8.92 -18.61 18.93
C ALA A 406 10.24 -19.24 19.43
N PRO A 407 10.40 -20.57 19.38
CA PRO A 407 11.63 -21.25 19.80
C PRO A 407 12.81 -20.93 18.87
N ASP A 408 14.04 -21.02 19.38
CA ASP A 408 15.29 -20.82 18.61
C ASP A 408 15.50 -21.88 17.49
N THR A 409 14.58 -22.84 17.33
CA THR A 409 14.54 -23.83 16.24
C THR A 409 13.71 -23.39 15.03
N GLU A 410 12.80 -22.41 15.16
CA GLU A 410 12.06 -21.84 14.03
C GLU A 410 12.85 -20.75 13.28
N ILE A 411 13.99 -20.32 13.84
CA ILE A 411 14.83 -19.23 13.33
C ILE A 411 16.15 -19.82 12.83
N ASP A 412 16.57 -19.49 11.61
CA ASP A 412 17.90 -19.82 11.10
C ASP A 412 18.52 -18.70 10.25
N PHE A 413 19.78 -18.87 9.86
CA PHE A 413 20.53 -17.91 9.05
C PHE A 413 20.94 -18.52 7.70
N THR A 414 20.89 -17.70 6.65
CA THR A 414 21.37 -18.06 5.32
C THR A 414 22.87 -17.81 5.18
N GLU A 415 23.50 -18.40 4.16
CA GLU A 415 24.95 -18.24 3.94
C GLU A 415 25.30 -16.82 3.45
N GLN A 416 24.29 -16.09 2.94
CA GLN A 416 24.35 -14.66 2.60
C GLN A 416 23.97 -13.73 3.78
N GLY A 417 24.00 -14.23 5.01
CA GLY A 417 23.75 -13.44 6.23
C GLY A 417 22.31 -12.95 6.43
N GLY A 418 21.35 -13.46 5.65
CA GLY A 418 19.91 -13.24 5.86
C GLY A 418 19.40 -14.05 7.05
N LEU A 419 18.33 -13.57 7.70
CA LEU A 419 17.72 -14.20 8.86
C LEU A 419 16.28 -14.59 8.54
N MET A 420 15.96 -15.87 8.77
CA MET A 420 14.71 -16.51 8.38
C MET A 420 13.90 -16.90 9.62
N TRP A 421 12.57 -16.81 9.52
CA TRP A 421 11.62 -17.44 10.44
C TRP A 421 10.68 -18.32 9.61
N GLY A 422 10.85 -19.64 9.73
CA GLY A 422 10.27 -20.58 8.76
C GLY A 422 10.74 -20.26 7.34
N ASP A 423 9.79 -20.06 6.42
CA ASP A 423 10.01 -19.65 5.02
C ASP A 423 10.29 -18.14 4.85
N GLN A 424 10.12 -17.33 5.90
CA GLN A 424 10.02 -15.87 5.77
C GLN A 424 11.30 -15.13 6.16
N ALA A 425 11.81 -14.29 5.25
CA ALA A 425 12.95 -13.42 5.54
C ALA A 425 12.53 -12.25 6.45
N VAL A 426 13.02 -12.26 7.70
CA VAL A 426 12.67 -11.30 8.76
C VAL A 426 13.79 -10.30 9.10
N GLY A 427 14.99 -10.47 8.54
CA GLY A 427 16.07 -9.49 8.67
C GLY A 427 17.37 -9.94 8.00
N LYS A 428 18.45 -9.20 8.27
CA LYS A 428 19.83 -9.55 7.89
C LYS A 428 20.84 -9.13 8.96
N LEU A 429 21.98 -9.80 8.97
CA LEU A 429 23.16 -9.39 9.73
C LEU A 429 23.81 -8.14 9.10
N VAL A 430 24.45 -7.34 9.94
CA VAL A 430 25.15 -6.09 9.60
C VAL A 430 26.49 -6.07 10.34
N ALA A 431 27.56 -5.64 9.65
CA ALA A 431 28.90 -5.57 10.21
C ALA A 431 28.97 -4.61 11.42
N SER A 432 29.77 -4.96 12.41
CA SER A 432 30.11 -4.14 13.57
C SER A 432 31.63 -4.11 13.76
N ASP A 433 32.10 -3.42 14.82
CA ASP A 433 33.52 -3.35 15.18
C ASP A 433 34.07 -4.65 15.84
N ASP A 434 33.21 -5.62 16.16
CA ASP A 434 33.59 -6.93 16.72
C ASP A 434 33.08 -8.07 15.80
N PRO A 435 33.97 -8.83 15.13
CA PRO A 435 33.60 -9.94 14.26
C PRO A 435 32.67 -11.00 14.89
N LEU A 436 32.65 -11.13 16.23
CA LEU A 436 31.80 -12.07 16.95
C LEU A 436 30.48 -11.45 17.45
N ARG A 437 30.19 -10.17 17.12
CA ARG A 437 28.97 -9.45 17.54
C ARG A 437 28.35 -8.66 16.39
N PRO A 438 27.83 -9.32 15.33
CA PRO A 438 27.13 -8.63 14.25
C PRO A 438 25.90 -7.89 14.78
N GLN A 439 25.60 -6.74 14.20
CA GLN A 439 24.32 -6.04 14.40
C GLN A 439 23.26 -6.62 13.46
N ILE A 440 22.00 -6.19 13.63
CA ILE A 440 20.88 -6.70 12.84
C ILE A 440 20.03 -5.56 12.27
N SER A 441 19.70 -5.70 10.98
CA SER A 441 18.70 -4.90 10.29
C SER A 441 17.47 -5.79 10.08
N ALA A 442 16.42 -5.57 10.87
CA ALA A 442 15.15 -6.27 10.70
C ALA A 442 14.38 -5.78 9.46
N PHE A 443 13.64 -6.67 8.81
CA PHE A 443 12.81 -6.36 7.65
C PHE A 443 11.37 -6.10 8.10
N VAL A 444 11.15 -4.89 8.64
CA VAL A 444 9.87 -4.39 9.15
C VAL A 444 9.58 -3.07 8.42
N ASP A 445 8.39 -2.96 7.81
CA ASP A 445 7.96 -1.72 7.14
C ASP A 445 7.59 -0.63 8.18
N GLU A 446 7.69 0.65 7.81
CA GLU A 446 7.43 1.78 8.74
C GLU A 446 5.99 1.74 9.30
N GLU A 447 5.05 1.26 8.49
CA GLU A 447 3.65 1.00 8.80
C GLU A 447 3.41 0.10 10.01
N ALA A 448 4.34 -0.81 10.33
CA ALA A 448 4.22 -1.71 11.48
C ALA A 448 4.60 -1.04 12.83
N GLY A 449 5.20 0.14 12.80
CA GLY A 449 5.57 0.92 13.97
C GLY A 449 6.92 0.54 14.61
N ALA A 450 7.54 1.52 15.25
CA ALA A 450 8.88 1.40 15.83
C ALA A 450 9.00 0.33 16.92
N ASP A 451 7.93 0.10 17.70
CA ASP A 451 7.93 -0.90 18.79
C ASP A 451 8.02 -2.34 18.24
N VAL A 452 7.34 -2.63 17.12
CA VAL A 452 7.44 -3.91 16.42
C VAL A 452 8.85 -4.08 15.86
N ALA A 453 9.39 -3.07 15.18
CA ALA A 453 10.75 -3.09 14.65
C ALA A 453 11.82 -3.35 15.74
N GLN A 454 11.71 -2.68 16.90
CA GLN A 454 12.60 -2.92 18.04
C GLN A 454 12.43 -4.32 18.63
N LYS A 455 11.20 -4.81 18.76
CA LYS A 455 10.91 -6.15 19.32
C LYS A 455 11.46 -7.28 18.43
N VAL A 456 11.27 -7.18 17.11
CA VAL A 456 11.81 -8.12 16.11
C VAL A 456 13.35 -8.08 16.13
N THR A 457 13.95 -6.88 16.05
CA THR A 457 15.41 -6.72 16.07
C THR A 457 16.02 -7.31 17.34
N ARG A 458 15.43 -7.07 18.52
CA ARG A 458 15.91 -7.61 19.80
C ARG A 458 15.78 -9.13 19.88
N ARG A 459 14.71 -9.73 19.34
CA ARG A 459 14.54 -11.20 19.29
C ARG A 459 15.60 -11.86 18.41
N LEU A 460 15.87 -11.27 17.25
CA LEU A 460 16.91 -11.72 16.31
C LEU A 460 18.31 -11.56 16.91
N GLN A 461 18.59 -10.47 17.62
CA GLN A 461 19.90 -10.25 18.26
C GLN A 461 20.15 -11.31 19.32
N HIS A 462 19.18 -11.56 20.21
CA HIS A 462 19.28 -12.63 21.20
C HIS A 462 19.42 -14.03 20.57
N PHE A 463 18.87 -14.27 19.38
CA PHE A 463 19.09 -15.52 18.63
C PHE A 463 20.53 -15.63 18.12
N ILE A 464 21.04 -14.62 17.39
CA ILE A 464 22.39 -14.72 16.80
C ILE A 464 23.47 -14.69 17.89
N ASP A 465 23.31 -13.88 18.93
CA ASP A 465 24.24 -13.83 20.07
C ASP A 465 24.36 -15.21 20.74
N ARG A 466 23.23 -15.92 20.94
CA ARG A 466 23.22 -17.31 21.45
C ARG A 466 23.87 -18.29 20.49
N LYS A 467 23.56 -18.21 19.19
CA LYS A 467 24.09 -19.12 18.16
C LYS A 467 25.61 -18.98 18.03
N ILE A 468 26.13 -17.75 18.05
CA ILE A 468 27.58 -17.46 18.07
C ILE A 468 28.19 -17.91 19.40
N ALA A 469 27.57 -17.61 20.55
CA ALA A 469 28.07 -18.03 21.86
C ALA A 469 28.19 -19.56 22.01
N ALA A 470 27.25 -20.33 21.44
CA ALA A 470 27.29 -21.79 21.46
C ALA A 470 28.29 -22.39 20.46
N LEU A 471 28.44 -21.83 19.25
CA LEU A 471 29.34 -22.35 18.22
C LEU A 471 30.80 -21.88 18.37
N PHE A 472 31.02 -20.73 19.02
CA PHE A 472 32.33 -20.15 19.30
C PHE A 472 32.64 -20.07 20.80
N GLU A 473 31.99 -20.90 21.63
CA GLU A 473 32.23 -20.98 23.08
C GLU A 473 33.73 -21.00 23.46
N PRO A 474 34.63 -21.74 22.76
CA PRO A 474 36.06 -21.73 23.07
C PRO A 474 36.74 -20.36 22.89
N LEU A 475 36.27 -19.50 21.96
CA LEU A 475 36.78 -18.14 21.80
C LEU A 475 36.30 -17.23 22.93
N PHE A 476 35.05 -17.36 23.38
CA PHE A 476 34.55 -16.57 24.51
C PHE A 476 35.18 -16.99 25.84
N ASN A 477 35.41 -18.28 26.05
CA ASN A 477 36.11 -18.78 27.24
C ASN A 477 37.56 -18.31 27.25
N LEU A 478 38.24 -18.31 26.10
CA LEU A 478 39.58 -17.73 25.94
C LEU A 478 39.60 -16.20 26.17
N GLN A 479 38.60 -15.46 25.67
CA GLN A 479 38.51 -14.00 25.82
C GLN A 479 38.21 -13.57 27.26
N ARG A 480 37.52 -14.42 28.03
CA ARG A 480 37.11 -14.16 29.42
C ARG A 480 38.12 -14.60 30.48
N ASP A 481 39.14 -15.37 30.13
CA ASP A 481 40.12 -15.87 31.10
C ASP A 481 41.08 -14.77 31.56
N GLU A 482 40.83 -14.24 32.76
CA GLU A 482 41.67 -13.22 33.38
C GLU A 482 43.04 -13.73 33.83
N ALA A 483 43.24 -15.05 33.96
CA ALA A 483 44.55 -15.63 34.27
C ALA A 483 45.52 -15.52 33.07
N LEU A 484 45.02 -15.33 31.85
CA LEU A 484 45.85 -15.01 30.70
C LEU A 484 46.37 -13.57 30.81
N SER A 485 47.69 -13.46 30.89
CA SER A 485 48.43 -12.21 31.06
C SER A 485 49.59 -12.11 30.06
N GLY A 486 50.15 -10.91 29.89
CA GLY A 486 51.30 -10.66 29.01
C GLY A 486 51.09 -11.16 27.57
N LEU A 487 52.11 -11.82 27.02
CA LEU A 487 52.10 -12.36 25.66
C LEU A 487 50.98 -13.39 25.41
N ALA A 488 50.58 -14.16 26.43
CA ALA A 488 49.51 -15.14 26.30
C ALA A 488 48.16 -14.46 26.00
N ARG A 489 47.88 -13.33 26.66
CA ARG A 489 46.65 -12.54 26.43
C ARG A 489 46.66 -11.85 25.08
N GLY A 490 47.81 -11.33 24.65
CA GLY A 490 47.98 -10.73 23.31
C GLY A 490 47.75 -11.75 22.18
N PHE A 491 48.36 -12.94 22.30
CA PHE A 491 48.16 -14.03 21.34
C PHE A 491 46.72 -14.54 21.35
N ALA A 492 46.09 -14.63 22.52
CA ALA A 492 44.68 -14.99 22.65
C ALA A 492 43.76 -14.00 21.92
N PHE A 493 43.98 -12.69 22.10
CA PHE A 493 43.23 -11.65 21.38
C PHE A 493 43.37 -11.79 19.86
N ARG A 494 44.61 -11.92 19.37
CA ARG A 494 44.90 -12.11 17.94
C ARG A 494 44.25 -13.38 17.36
N LEU A 495 44.11 -14.44 18.16
CA LEU A 495 43.40 -15.67 17.76
C LEU A 495 41.87 -15.50 17.71
N VAL A 496 41.30 -14.64 18.56
CA VAL A 496 39.88 -14.26 18.50
C VAL A 496 39.60 -13.39 17.27
N GLU A 497 40.43 -12.40 16.96
CA GLU A 497 40.35 -11.60 15.73
C GLU A 497 40.43 -12.48 14.46
N ALA A 498 41.27 -13.51 14.49
CA ALA A 498 41.43 -14.48 13.42
C ALA A 498 40.35 -15.61 13.42
N LEU A 499 39.26 -15.44 14.18
CA LEU A 499 38.13 -16.39 14.30
C LEU A 499 38.57 -17.83 14.60
N GLY A 500 39.66 -17.97 15.35
CA GLY A 500 40.23 -19.24 15.81
C GLY A 500 41.17 -19.97 14.82
N ILE A 501 41.61 -19.34 13.73
CA ILE A 501 42.54 -19.95 12.74
C ILE A 501 43.62 -18.95 12.29
N ILE A 502 44.87 -19.17 12.71
CA ILE A 502 46.05 -18.38 12.32
C ILE A 502 47.05 -19.27 11.56
N GLN A 503 47.59 -18.81 10.42
CA GLN A 503 48.74 -19.50 9.82
C GLN A 503 49.99 -19.27 10.67
N ARG A 504 50.73 -20.33 11.01
CA ARG A 504 51.86 -20.23 11.96
C ARG A 504 52.99 -19.32 11.48
N GLY A 505 53.10 -19.06 10.17
CA GLY A 505 54.02 -18.06 9.61
C GLY A 505 53.72 -16.62 10.08
N ASP A 506 52.44 -16.26 10.17
CA ASP A 506 51.97 -14.89 10.50
C ASP A 506 52.29 -14.49 11.96
N VAL A 507 52.62 -15.47 12.80
CA VAL A 507 52.85 -15.38 14.25
C VAL A 507 54.13 -16.11 14.68
N ALA A 508 55.07 -16.37 13.76
CA ALA A 508 56.21 -17.26 14.02
C ALA A 508 57.06 -16.81 15.23
N ASP A 509 57.33 -15.51 15.34
CA ASP A 509 58.10 -14.93 16.45
C ASP A 509 57.30 -14.83 17.76
N GLU A 510 55.99 -14.56 17.71
CA GLU A 510 55.11 -14.60 18.89
C GLU A 510 55.05 -16.02 19.48
N VAL A 511 54.78 -17.02 18.64
CA VAL A 511 54.74 -18.44 19.04
C VAL A 511 56.08 -18.90 19.60
N LYS A 512 57.20 -18.35 19.10
CA LYS A 512 58.55 -18.59 19.62
C LYS A 512 58.81 -17.90 20.96
N ALA A 513 58.29 -16.69 21.16
CA ALA A 513 58.42 -15.89 22.38
C ALA A 513 57.51 -16.34 23.53
N LEU A 514 56.39 -17.01 23.24
CA LEU A 514 55.57 -17.68 24.27
C LEU A 514 56.39 -18.76 24.99
N ASP A 515 56.47 -18.68 26.32
CA ASP A 515 57.07 -19.70 27.17
C ASP A 515 56.21 -20.98 27.25
N GLN A 516 56.67 -21.97 28.01
CA GLN A 516 56.00 -23.26 28.10
C GLN A 516 54.70 -23.22 28.92
N ASP A 517 54.59 -22.31 29.91
CA ASP A 517 53.42 -22.20 30.78
C ASP A 517 52.29 -21.42 30.10
N ALA A 518 52.62 -20.35 29.38
CA ALA A 518 51.72 -19.66 28.45
C ALA A 518 51.17 -20.62 27.38
N ARG A 519 52.04 -21.42 26.75
CA ARG A 519 51.60 -22.48 25.81
C ARG A 519 50.81 -23.59 26.51
N SER A 520 51.01 -23.84 27.80
CA SER A 520 50.22 -24.82 28.58
C SER A 520 48.81 -24.28 28.83
N ALA A 521 48.68 -23.03 29.29
CA ALA A 521 47.41 -22.35 29.48
C ALA A 521 46.60 -22.26 28.17
N LEU A 522 47.22 -21.83 27.06
CA LEU A 522 46.56 -21.76 25.76
C LEU A 522 46.08 -23.15 25.25
N ARG A 523 46.82 -24.23 25.53
CA ARG A 523 46.35 -25.60 25.21
C ARG A 523 45.15 -26.05 26.05
N LYS A 524 44.99 -25.58 27.29
CA LYS A 524 43.80 -25.88 28.12
C LYS A 524 42.52 -25.30 27.51
N HIS A 525 42.62 -24.18 26.78
CA HIS A 525 41.55 -23.61 25.96
C HIS A 525 41.34 -24.32 24.60
N GLY A 526 41.93 -25.50 24.40
CA GLY A 526 41.75 -26.32 23.19
C GLY A 526 42.55 -25.86 21.96
N ILE A 527 43.52 -24.95 22.12
CA ILE A 527 44.35 -24.45 21.01
C ILE A 527 45.41 -25.50 20.64
N ARG A 528 45.39 -25.99 19.39
CA ARG A 528 46.44 -26.84 18.81
C ARG A 528 47.48 -25.98 18.10
N PHE A 529 48.72 -26.05 18.58
CA PHE A 529 49.89 -25.47 17.93
C PHE A 529 50.45 -26.44 16.88
N GLY A 530 49.88 -26.43 15.67
CA GLY A 530 50.34 -27.23 14.53
C GLY A 530 51.66 -26.75 13.94
N GLN A 531 52.20 -27.50 12.97
CA GLN A 531 53.38 -27.15 12.18
C GLN A 531 53.10 -25.99 11.20
N PHE A 532 51.92 -25.96 10.58
CA PHE A 532 51.55 -24.99 9.55
C PHE A 532 50.54 -23.94 10.04
N THR A 533 49.70 -24.30 11.01
CA THR A 533 48.56 -23.51 11.50
C THR A 533 48.40 -23.63 13.02
N VAL A 534 48.03 -22.54 13.70
CA VAL A 534 47.56 -22.56 15.09
C VAL A 534 46.04 -22.35 15.08
N PHE A 535 45.29 -23.29 15.65
CA PHE A 535 43.84 -23.34 15.50
C PHE A 535 43.13 -24.04 16.66
N MET A 536 41.82 -23.86 16.78
CA MET A 536 40.95 -24.63 17.68
C MET A 536 40.19 -25.73 16.90
N PRO A 537 40.41 -27.03 17.16
CA PRO A 537 39.77 -28.12 16.40
C PRO A 537 38.25 -28.13 16.45
N LEU A 538 37.63 -27.65 17.55
CA LEU A 538 36.17 -27.59 17.68
C LEU A 538 35.53 -26.64 16.65
N LEU A 539 36.26 -25.59 16.23
CA LEU A 539 35.78 -24.62 15.25
C LEU A 539 35.92 -25.10 13.80
N LEU A 540 36.59 -26.24 13.55
CA LEU A 540 36.64 -26.88 12.23
C LEU A 540 35.43 -27.80 11.96
N LYS A 541 34.48 -27.91 12.91
CA LYS A 541 33.19 -28.57 12.67
C LYS A 541 32.38 -27.79 11.61
N PRO A 542 31.44 -28.42 10.88
CA PRO A 542 30.68 -27.76 9.83
C PRO A 542 29.88 -26.53 10.29
N ALA A 543 29.12 -26.62 11.39
CA ALA A 543 28.27 -25.52 11.84
C ALA A 543 29.06 -24.25 12.30
N PRO A 544 30.13 -24.36 13.11
CA PRO A 544 31.02 -23.22 13.37
C PRO A 544 31.71 -22.69 12.11
N THR A 545 32.03 -23.55 11.14
CA THR A 545 32.67 -23.13 9.88
C THR A 545 31.73 -22.33 8.98
N ARG A 546 30.49 -22.78 8.81
CA ARG A 546 29.42 -22.05 8.09
C ARG A 546 29.21 -20.66 8.70
N LEU A 547 29.09 -20.56 10.02
CA LEU A 547 28.92 -19.27 10.68
C LEU A 547 30.21 -18.41 10.65
N ARG A 548 31.41 -19.02 10.68
CA ARG A 548 32.68 -18.28 10.53
C ARG A 548 32.80 -17.60 9.17
N LEU A 549 32.40 -18.27 8.09
CA LEU A 549 32.40 -17.68 6.74
C LEU A 549 31.46 -16.48 6.66
N VAL A 550 30.23 -16.60 7.18
CA VAL A 550 29.26 -15.50 7.28
C VAL A 550 29.82 -14.31 8.07
N LEU A 551 30.35 -14.54 9.28
CA LEU A 551 30.91 -13.47 10.12
C LEU A 551 32.16 -12.81 9.49
N TRP A 552 33.02 -13.60 8.85
CA TRP A 552 34.21 -13.11 8.16
C TRP A 552 33.86 -12.25 6.94
N ALA A 553 32.98 -12.73 6.06
CA ALA A 553 32.56 -12.01 4.86
C ALA A 553 31.83 -10.70 5.21
N LEU A 554 30.98 -10.74 6.25
CA LEU A 554 30.31 -9.57 6.80
C LEU A 554 31.30 -8.53 7.33
N HIS A 555 32.25 -8.92 8.18
CA HIS A 555 33.26 -8.00 8.72
C HIS A 555 34.22 -7.48 7.62
N ALA A 556 34.55 -8.31 6.64
CA ALA A 556 35.32 -7.94 5.45
C ALA A 556 34.53 -7.05 4.45
N LYS A 557 33.21 -6.88 4.67
CA LYS A 557 32.29 -6.08 3.84
C LYS A 557 32.26 -6.56 2.37
N MET A 558 32.19 -7.87 2.18
CA MET A 558 31.96 -8.49 0.88
C MET A 558 30.50 -8.30 0.44
N ASP A 559 30.27 -8.10 -0.86
CA ASP A 559 28.92 -7.99 -1.43
C ASP A 559 28.22 -9.35 -1.59
N GLU A 560 29.00 -10.42 -1.78
CA GLU A 560 28.58 -11.81 -1.91
C GLU A 560 29.40 -12.67 -0.95
N PHE A 561 28.76 -13.53 -0.16
CA PHE A 561 29.40 -14.33 0.88
C PHE A 561 29.73 -15.73 0.30
N PRO A 562 30.95 -16.26 0.49
CA PRO A 562 31.32 -17.57 -0.03
C PRO A 562 30.72 -18.70 0.82
N GLU A 563 30.13 -19.68 0.15
CA GLU A 563 29.44 -20.83 0.76
C GLU A 563 30.38 -21.77 1.52
N ALA A 564 29.84 -22.56 2.45
CA ALA A 564 30.61 -23.55 3.18
C ALA A 564 30.89 -24.82 2.34
N PRO A 565 32.12 -25.35 2.31
CA PRO A 565 32.42 -26.57 1.55
C PRO A 565 31.70 -27.79 2.16
N PRO A 566 31.30 -28.80 1.35
CA PRO A 566 30.52 -29.94 1.81
C PRO A 566 31.13 -30.67 3.01
N ALA A 567 30.28 -30.99 3.99
CA ALA A 567 30.70 -31.60 5.24
C ALA A 567 31.37 -32.96 5.04
N GLY A 568 32.42 -33.22 5.82
CA GLY A 568 33.14 -34.50 5.81
C GLY A 568 34.35 -34.55 4.87
N LEU A 569 34.37 -33.76 3.78
CA LEU A 569 35.49 -33.73 2.84
C LEU A 569 36.83 -33.42 3.54
N VAL A 570 37.88 -34.12 3.13
CA VAL A 570 39.25 -33.91 3.64
C VAL A 570 40.03 -32.99 2.71
N THR A 571 39.82 -33.10 1.40
CA THR A 571 40.37 -32.16 0.42
C THR A 571 39.32 -31.69 -0.58
N ILE A 572 39.44 -30.43 -0.98
CA ILE A 572 38.62 -29.77 -2.00
C ILE A 572 39.53 -29.24 -3.12
N PRO A 573 39.05 -29.02 -4.35
CA PRO A 573 39.78 -28.24 -5.35
C PRO A 573 40.07 -26.82 -4.84
N THR A 574 41.24 -26.27 -5.16
CA THR A 574 41.55 -24.86 -4.89
C THR A 574 40.89 -24.01 -5.98
N ASP A 575 39.87 -23.22 -5.64
CA ASP A 575 39.32 -22.25 -6.59
C ASP A 575 40.23 -21.00 -6.67
N VAL A 576 40.47 -20.54 -7.89
CA VAL A 576 41.27 -19.35 -8.23
C VAL A 576 40.42 -18.07 -8.16
N HIS A 577 39.09 -18.19 -8.20
CA HIS A 577 38.15 -17.07 -8.12
C HIS A 577 37.68 -16.75 -6.69
N ALA A 578 37.90 -17.67 -5.73
CA ALA A 578 37.49 -17.50 -4.35
C ALA A 578 38.16 -16.28 -3.65
N PRO A 579 37.45 -15.57 -2.74
CA PRO A 579 38.00 -14.41 -2.03
C PRO A 579 39.26 -14.73 -1.23
N ALA A 580 40.25 -13.82 -1.26
CA ALA A 580 41.57 -14.04 -0.67
C ALA A 580 41.50 -14.38 0.84
N GLY A 581 41.82 -15.63 1.17
CA GLY A 581 41.75 -16.15 2.55
C GLY A 581 40.51 -17.01 2.85
N TYR A 582 39.64 -17.25 1.86
CA TYR A 582 38.47 -18.13 1.95
C TYR A 582 38.83 -19.49 2.53
N ASP A 583 39.78 -20.22 1.94
CA ASP A 583 40.09 -21.59 2.34
C ASP A 583 40.51 -21.68 3.82
N ARG A 584 41.31 -20.71 4.29
CA ARG A 584 41.70 -20.60 5.70
C ARG A 584 40.48 -20.45 6.61
N MET A 585 39.49 -19.66 6.22
CA MET A 585 38.25 -19.47 6.97
C MET A 585 37.26 -20.63 6.78
N ALA A 586 37.31 -21.35 5.66
CA ALA A 586 36.61 -22.62 5.45
C ALA A 586 37.24 -23.79 6.24
N GLY A 587 38.43 -23.61 6.84
CA GLY A 587 39.11 -24.64 7.63
C GLY A 587 40.12 -25.49 6.86
N TYR A 588 40.56 -25.04 5.69
CA TYR A 588 41.49 -25.71 4.78
C TYR A 588 42.78 -24.90 4.59
N ARG A 589 43.78 -25.52 3.96
CA ARG A 589 45.04 -24.89 3.52
C ARG A 589 45.38 -25.35 2.11
N ASN A 590 45.67 -24.40 1.24
CA ASN A 590 45.92 -24.64 -0.19
C ASN A 590 47.30 -25.28 -0.35
N ALA A 591 47.35 -26.37 -1.10
CA ALA A 591 48.52 -27.19 -1.35
C ALA A 591 48.58 -27.53 -2.84
N GLY A 592 48.76 -26.50 -3.67
CA GLY A 592 48.65 -26.61 -5.12
C GLY A 592 47.20 -26.54 -5.58
N GLU A 593 46.83 -27.40 -6.54
CA GLU A 593 45.49 -27.43 -7.15
C GLU A 593 44.38 -27.90 -6.21
N ARG A 594 44.72 -28.37 -5.00
CA ARG A 594 43.76 -28.76 -3.96
C ARG A 594 44.11 -28.14 -2.61
N ALA A 595 43.09 -27.89 -1.81
CA ALA A 595 43.21 -27.48 -0.42
C ALA A 595 42.85 -28.64 0.53
N ILE A 596 43.60 -28.78 1.62
CA ILE A 596 43.46 -29.86 2.62
C ILE A 596 43.01 -29.31 3.97
N ARG A 597 42.07 -30.01 4.62
CA ARG A 597 41.49 -29.61 5.90
C ARG A 597 42.57 -29.58 7.00
N ILE A 598 42.58 -28.50 7.79
CA ILE A 598 43.70 -28.15 8.68
C ILE A 598 43.98 -29.25 9.72
N ASP A 599 42.96 -29.91 10.26
CA ASP A 599 43.14 -31.01 11.23
C ASP A 599 43.77 -32.28 10.61
N MET A 600 43.54 -32.53 9.32
CA MET A 600 44.16 -33.66 8.59
C MET A 600 45.57 -33.32 8.10
N LEU A 601 45.78 -32.09 7.60
CA LEU A 601 47.12 -31.60 7.28
C LEU A 601 48.07 -31.68 8.48
N GLU A 602 47.60 -31.33 9.67
CA GLU A 602 48.44 -31.33 10.87
C GLU A 602 48.68 -32.76 11.41
N ARG A 603 47.78 -33.72 11.14
CA ARG A 603 48.08 -35.16 11.33
C ARG A 603 49.12 -35.66 10.32
N LEU A 604 49.01 -35.25 9.06
CA LEU A 604 50.00 -35.56 8.03
C LEU A 604 51.37 -34.97 8.39
N ALA A 605 51.43 -33.75 8.90
CA ALA A 605 52.65 -33.12 9.39
C ALA A 605 53.29 -33.91 10.55
N ASP A 606 52.49 -34.39 11.51
CA ASP A 606 52.96 -35.22 12.62
C ASP A 606 53.51 -36.59 12.14
N LEU A 607 52.96 -37.19 11.08
CA LEU A 607 53.51 -38.39 10.43
C LEU A 607 54.81 -38.09 9.67
N LEU A 608 54.79 -37.10 8.77
CA LEU A 608 55.94 -36.70 7.93
C LEU A 608 57.19 -36.35 8.74
N ARG A 609 57.00 -35.89 9.98
CA ARG A 609 58.07 -35.56 10.94
C ARG A 609 58.89 -36.77 11.41
N VAL A 610 58.39 -37.99 11.24
CA VAL A 610 59.09 -39.24 11.59
C VAL A 610 59.92 -39.78 10.42
N GLU A 611 59.60 -39.36 9.18
CA GLU A 611 60.30 -39.82 7.97
C GLU A 611 61.59 -39.04 7.70
N ASP A 612 62.56 -39.66 7.02
CA ASP A 612 63.73 -38.93 6.52
C ASP A 612 63.38 -38.07 5.29
N SER A 613 62.86 -36.89 5.59
CA SER A 613 62.57 -35.83 4.61
C SER A 613 63.80 -35.32 3.84
N ARG A 614 65.03 -35.75 4.16
CA ARG A 614 66.26 -35.40 3.41
C ARG A 614 66.77 -36.53 2.54
N GLY A 615 66.76 -37.77 3.04
CA GLY A 615 67.12 -38.98 2.30
C GLY A 615 66.07 -39.40 1.28
N GLY A 616 64.80 -39.13 1.57
CA GLY A 616 63.66 -39.50 0.73
C GLY A 616 62.80 -40.60 1.35
N PHE A 617 61.49 -40.52 1.17
CA PHE A 617 60.53 -41.52 1.66
C PHE A 617 59.39 -41.73 0.65
N GLU A 618 58.72 -42.90 0.72
CA GLU A 618 57.54 -43.22 -0.09
C GLU A 618 56.24 -42.92 0.67
N ALA A 619 55.15 -42.66 -0.05
CA ALA A 619 53.82 -42.49 0.56
C ALA A 619 53.33 -43.78 1.23
N LYS A 620 53.11 -43.74 2.54
CA LYS A 620 52.55 -44.87 3.31
C LYS A 620 51.02 -44.92 3.16
N ALA A 621 50.44 -46.12 3.27
CA ALA A 621 49.00 -46.33 3.20
C ALA A 621 48.21 -45.41 4.15
N ASP A 622 48.72 -45.21 5.37
CA ASP A 622 48.13 -44.30 6.36
C ASP A 622 48.05 -42.84 5.86
N MET A 623 49.08 -42.36 5.16
CA MET A 623 49.14 -40.99 4.62
C MET A 623 48.12 -40.77 3.51
N LEU A 624 47.93 -41.77 2.64
CA LEU A 624 46.89 -41.78 1.61
C LEU A 624 45.50 -41.88 2.25
N SER A 625 45.34 -42.70 3.29
CA SER A 625 44.08 -42.88 4.01
C SER A 625 43.62 -41.63 4.78
N ILE A 626 44.53 -40.87 5.42
CA ILE A 626 44.15 -39.63 6.12
C ILE A 626 43.93 -38.43 5.20
N THR A 627 44.34 -38.52 3.94
CA THR A 627 44.12 -37.48 2.92
C THR A 627 42.92 -37.78 2.02
N GLY A 628 42.61 -39.07 1.80
CA GLY A 628 41.52 -39.52 0.93
C GLY A 628 41.86 -39.32 -0.56
N MET A 629 43.12 -39.50 -0.95
CA MET A 629 43.66 -39.13 -2.26
C MET A 629 44.36 -40.29 -2.95
N THR A 630 44.34 -40.29 -4.29
CA THR A 630 45.19 -41.19 -5.09
C THR A 630 46.67 -40.82 -4.97
N LEU A 631 47.58 -41.75 -5.30
CA LEU A 631 49.04 -41.52 -5.27
C LEU A 631 49.50 -40.28 -6.06
N GLU A 632 48.95 -40.06 -7.26
CA GLU A 632 49.29 -38.90 -8.10
C GLU A 632 48.82 -37.59 -7.46
N GLN A 633 47.55 -37.51 -7.05
CA GLN A 633 46.99 -36.36 -6.34
C GLN A 633 47.71 -36.06 -5.01
N PHE A 634 48.14 -37.09 -4.28
CA PHE A 634 48.96 -36.93 -3.07
C PHE A 634 50.34 -36.36 -3.41
N ALA A 635 50.93 -36.74 -4.54
CA ALA A 635 52.19 -36.18 -4.99
C ALA A 635 52.09 -34.68 -5.32
N ASP A 636 51.00 -34.23 -5.93
CA ASP A 636 50.75 -32.81 -6.20
C ASP A 636 50.50 -32.01 -4.92
N LEU A 637 49.76 -32.57 -3.96
CA LEU A 637 49.59 -31.97 -2.63
C LEU A 637 50.94 -31.82 -1.91
N MET A 638 51.81 -32.84 -1.96
CA MET A 638 53.14 -32.78 -1.36
C MET A 638 54.05 -31.75 -2.03
N GLN A 639 53.95 -31.58 -3.35
CA GLN A 639 54.59 -30.46 -4.07
C GLN A 639 54.07 -29.10 -3.60
N GLY A 640 52.75 -28.98 -3.40
CA GLY A 640 52.11 -27.79 -2.82
C GLY A 640 52.57 -27.46 -1.39
N LEU A 641 52.91 -28.47 -0.59
CA LEU A 641 53.49 -28.33 0.75
C LEU A 641 55.01 -28.05 0.77
N GLY A 642 55.69 -28.12 -0.38
CA GLY A 642 57.12 -27.78 -0.53
C GLY A 642 58.09 -28.96 -0.62
N TYR A 643 57.59 -30.18 -0.78
CA TYR A 643 58.42 -31.34 -1.14
C TYR A 643 58.65 -31.37 -2.66
N ALA A 644 59.71 -32.04 -3.11
CA ALA A 644 59.80 -32.56 -4.47
C ALA A 644 59.25 -33.99 -4.49
N ALA A 645 58.60 -34.37 -5.59
CA ALA A 645 58.02 -35.70 -5.78
C ALA A 645 58.57 -36.30 -7.07
N GLU A 646 59.21 -37.47 -6.97
CA GLU A 646 59.80 -38.17 -8.12
C GLU A 646 59.06 -39.50 -8.35
N ARG A 647 58.47 -39.67 -9.54
CA ARG A 647 57.74 -40.89 -9.93
C ARG A 647 58.72 -42.02 -10.25
N GLY A 648 58.51 -43.17 -9.63
CA GLY A 648 59.19 -44.44 -9.92
C GLY A 648 58.18 -45.53 -10.26
N GLU A 649 58.65 -46.60 -10.90
CA GLU A 649 57.84 -47.74 -11.34
C GLU A 649 58.57 -49.04 -10.99
N ARG A 650 57.87 -50.01 -10.39
CA ARG A 650 58.43 -51.30 -9.97
C ARG A 650 57.44 -52.44 -10.18
N ALA A 651 57.92 -53.67 -10.33
CA ALA A 651 57.05 -54.85 -10.36
C ALA A 651 56.42 -55.08 -8.98
N LYS A 652 55.10 -55.23 -8.91
CA LYS A 652 54.31 -55.39 -7.68
C LYS A 652 54.59 -56.72 -7.00
N VAL A 653 55.26 -56.69 -5.85
CA VAL A 653 55.56 -57.90 -5.07
C VAL A 653 54.33 -58.32 -4.27
N ARG A 654 53.66 -59.40 -4.69
CA ARG A 654 52.49 -59.95 -4.02
C ARG A 654 52.88 -60.66 -2.72
N VAL A 655 52.80 -59.94 -1.60
CA VAL A 655 52.97 -60.52 -0.26
C VAL A 655 51.72 -61.32 0.12
N GLU A 656 51.87 -62.63 0.27
CA GLU A 656 50.80 -63.49 0.78
C GLU A 656 50.58 -63.24 2.28
N LYS A 657 49.34 -62.95 2.67
CA LYS A 657 48.93 -62.96 4.08
C LYS A 657 48.67 -64.40 4.52
N PRO A 658 49.10 -64.82 5.73
CA PRO A 658 48.70 -66.10 6.29
C PRO A 658 47.18 -66.12 6.52
N ALA A 659 46.57 -67.30 6.36
CA ALA A 659 45.15 -67.50 6.63
C ALA A 659 44.85 -67.41 8.13
N PRO A 660 43.67 -66.88 8.53
CA PRO A 660 43.21 -66.96 9.92
C PRO A 660 42.60 -68.36 10.19
N ASP A 661 43.11 -69.05 11.21
CA ASP A 661 42.43 -70.21 11.79
C ASP A 661 41.12 -69.79 12.49
N ALA A 662 40.14 -70.70 12.52
CA ALA A 662 38.78 -70.39 12.96
C ALA A 662 38.25 -71.40 13.99
N THR A 663 38.39 -71.09 15.28
CA THR A 663 37.65 -71.69 16.41
C THR A 663 37.49 -70.67 17.53
N ASP A 664 36.31 -70.05 17.65
CA ASP A 664 35.39 -70.28 18.78
C ASP A 664 34.23 -69.27 18.85
N ALA A 665 33.08 -69.83 19.25
CA ALA A 665 31.85 -69.19 19.71
C ALA A 665 31.41 -69.97 20.98
N PRO A 666 30.45 -69.55 21.81
CA PRO A 666 29.49 -68.45 21.64
C PRO A 666 29.72 -67.36 22.74
N ASP A 667 28.80 -66.52 23.21
CA ASP A 667 27.34 -66.43 23.02
C ASP A 667 26.81 -65.00 23.20
N ALA A 668 25.50 -64.79 23.03
CA ALA A 668 24.83 -63.52 23.28
C ALA A 668 23.56 -63.70 24.14
N ASP A 669 23.44 -62.91 25.20
CA ASP A 669 22.18 -62.68 25.89
C ASP A 669 22.04 -61.19 26.23
N ALA A 670 20.81 -60.68 26.18
CA ALA A 670 20.47 -59.26 26.34
C ALA A 670 19.38 -59.09 27.40
N PRO A 671 19.09 -57.86 27.83
CA PRO A 671 17.78 -57.36 27.41
C PRO A 671 17.71 -55.86 27.07
N GLU A 672 16.79 -55.59 26.14
CA GLU A 672 15.82 -54.48 26.09
C GLU A 672 16.15 -53.11 26.72
N ALA A 673 16.01 -52.03 25.92
CA ALA A 673 14.96 -51.03 26.17
C ALA A 673 14.76 -50.02 25.00
N VAL A 674 13.60 -50.15 24.32
CA VAL A 674 12.65 -49.09 23.88
C VAL A 674 13.11 -47.95 22.93
N ALA A 675 12.24 -47.67 21.95
CA ALA A 675 12.32 -46.60 20.94
C ALA A 675 12.12 -45.17 21.53
N THR A 676 12.18 -44.08 20.76
CA THR A 676 11.13 -43.65 19.80
C THR A 676 11.66 -43.04 18.50
N ALA A 677 10.87 -43.12 17.43
CA ALA A 677 11.15 -42.52 16.12
C ALA A 677 10.46 -41.15 15.90
N THR A 678 10.81 -40.49 14.81
CA THR A 678 9.98 -39.49 14.10
C THR A 678 10.23 -39.61 12.60
N ASP A 679 9.17 -39.56 11.80
CA ASP A 679 9.19 -39.77 10.35
C ASP A 679 9.73 -38.59 9.53
N ALA A 680 10.15 -38.89 8.30
CA ALA A 680 10.03 -38.00 7.15
C ALA A 680 9.99 -38.83 5.86
N GLU A 681 8.91 -38.73 5.08
CA GLU A 681 8.76 -39.46 3.82
C GLU A 681 9.60 -38.85 2.69
N ALA A 682 10.07 -39.70 1.77
CA ALA A 682 10.46 -39.31 0.42
C ALA A 682 9.77 -40.28 -0.57
N PRO A 683 8.96 -39.80 -1.53
CA PRO A 683 8.20 -40.68 -2.42
C PRO A 683 9.11 -41.34 -3.46
N ALA A 684 8.75 -42.57 -3.84
CA ALA A 684 9.44 -43.31 -4.89
C ALA A 684 9.10 -42.78 -6.29
N ALA A 685 10.03 -42.99 -7.23
CA ALA A 685 9.77 -43.03 -8.66
C ALA A 685 10.46 -44.27 -9.24
N GLU A 686 9.75 -45.03 -10.07
CA GLU A 686 10.17 -46.35 -10.54
C GLU A 686 11.16 -46.27 -11.71
N ALA A 687 12.09 -47.23 -11.76
CA ALA A 687 12.87 -47.55 -12.96
C ALA A 687 13.09 -49.07 -12.99
N GLU A 688 12.78 -49.70 -14.13
CA GLU A 688 12.65 -51.16 -14.24
C GLU A 688 13.99 -51.90 -14.29
N VAL A 689 14.00 -53.15 -13.84
CA VAL A 689 15.12 -54.10 -14.02
C VAL A 689 14.67 -55.26 -14.90
N PRO A 690 15.30 -55.40 -16.08
CA PRO A 690 15.68 -56.74 -16.56
C PRO A 690 17.09 -56.74 -17.18
N ALA A 691 17.83 -57.84 -17.24
CA ALA A 691 17.79 -59.10 -16.50
C ALA A 691 19.19 -59.76 -16.65
N ALA A 692 19.53 -60.73 -15.81
CA ALA A 692 20.82 -61.44 -15.94
C ALA A 692 20.84 -62.37 -17.18
N VAL A 693 21.99 -62.44 -17.85
CA VAL A 693 22.34 -63.47 -18.85
C VAL A 693 23.81 -63.87 -18.60
N ASP A 694 24.14 -65.13 -18.90
CA ASP A 694 25.36 -65.80 -18.46
C ASP A 694 26.68 -65.21 -18.98
N ALA A 695 27.75 -65.51 -18.24
CA ALA A 695 29.12 -65.40 -18.72
C ALA A 695 29.45 -66.51 -19.74
N PRO A 696 30.54 -66.33 -20.49
CA PRO A 696 31.57 -67.36 -20.45
C PRO A 696 32.89 -66.81 -19.88
N ALA A 697 33.73 -67.72 -19.40
CA ALA A 697 35.10 -67.40 -19.03
C ALA A 697 36.01 -67.50 -20.25
N ASP A 698 36.91 -66.54 -20.40
CA ASP A 698 38.16 -66.71 -21.15
C ASP A 698 39.33 -66.47 -20.19
N ALA A 699 40.41 -67.23 -20.38
CA ALA A 699 41.60 -67.17 -19.55
C ALA A 699 42.75 -66.58 -20.37
N ASP A 700 43.18 -65.37 -20.00
CA ASP A 700 44.30 -64.70 -20.67
C ASP A 700 45.37 -64.21 -19.67
N ALA A 701 46.58 -63.97 -20.16
CA ALA A 701 47.78 -63.92 -19.34
C ALA A 701 47.85 -62.70 -18.41
N GLN A 702 48.15 -62.92 -17.13
CA GLN A 702 48.50 -61.85 -16.20
C GLN A 702 49.94 -61.34 -16.47
N GLU A 703 50.02 -60.22 -17.18
CA GLU A 703 51.24 -59.39 -17.20
C GLU A 703 51.60 -58.94 -15.76
N PRO A 704 52.89 -58.73 -15.43
CA PRO A 704 53.29 -58.31 -14.09
C PRO A 704 52.78 -56.90 -13.81
N GLU A 705 51.81 -56.77 -12.91
CA GLU A 705 51.27 -55.48 -12.48
C GLU A 705 52.40 -54.53 -12.05
N ILE A 706 52.51 -53.39 -12.71
CA ILE A 706 53.50 -52.36 -12.40
C ILE A 706 52.92 -51.46 -11.31
N GLU A 707 53.58 -51.40 -10.15
CA GLU A 707 53.30 -50.45 -9.10
C GLU A 707 54.03 -49.13 -9.38
N VAL A 708 53.26 -48.07 -9.62
CA VAL A 708 53.75 -46.69 -9.66
C VAL A 708 53.86 -46.18 -8.23
N PHE A 709 55.03 -45.66 -7.86
CA PHE A 709 55.28 -45.05 -6.55
C PHE A 709 55.89 -43.66 -6.69
N TYR A 710 55.91 -42.89 -5.60
CA TYR A 710 56.51 -41.56 -5.55
C TYR A 710 57.46 -41.44 -4.36
N THR A 711 58.66 -40.94 -4.63
CA THR A 711 59.68 -40.62 -3.61
C THR A 711 59.63 -39.12 -3.29
N PHE A 712 59.56 -38.78 -2.00
CA PHE A 712 59.37 -37.42 -1.51
C PHE A 712 60.62 -36.90 -0.78
N THR A 713 61.16 -35.76 -1.23
CA THR A 713 62.31 -35.08 -0.59
C THR A 713 62.01 -33.61 -0.29
N TRP A 714 62.57 -33.04 0.77
CA TRP A 714 62.32 -31.64 1.16
C TRP A 714 63.14 -30.67 0.29
N GLY A 715 62.52 -30.18 -0.78
CA GLY A 715 63.22 -29.55 -1.91
C GLY A 715 63.26 -28.02 -1.91
N ARG A 716 64.47 -27.44 -1.94
CA ARG A 716 64.64 -26.05 -2.44
C ARG A 716 64.25 -26.01 -3.92
N LYS A 717 63.23 -25.22 -4.28
CA LYS A 717 62.81 -25.03 -5.69
C LYS A 717 64.01 -24.73 -6.60
N PRO A 718 64.28 -25.53 -7.66
CA PRO A 718 65.24 -25.16 -8.69
C PRO A 718 64.73 -23.95 -9.47
N LYS A 719 65.63 -23.02 -9.85
CA LYS A 719 65.24 -21.89 -10.70
C LYS A 719 64.92 -22.37 -12.12
N PRO A 720 63.81 -21.92 -12.75
CA PRO A 720 63.60 -22.15 -14.17
C PRO A 720 64.72 -21.48 -14.98
N LYS A 721 65.26 -22.20 -15.98
CA LYS A 721 66.30 -21.67 -16.87
C LYS A 721 65.72 -20.59 -17.78
N GLN A 722 66.23 -19.36 -17.67
CA GLN A 722 65.96 -18.32 -18.66
C GLN A 722 66.69 -18.63 -19.98
N ASN A 723 65.97 -19.06 -21.00
CA ASN A 723 66.47 -19.06 -22.37
C ASN A 723 66.32 -17.66 -22.98
N ALA A 724 67.40 -16.89 -23.00
CA ALA A 724 67.47 -15.59 -23.67
C ALA A 724 68.11 -15.72 -25.07
N PRO A 725 67.38 -15.46 -26.17
CA PRO A 725 67.98 -15.43 -27.50
C PRO A 725 68.75 -14.13 -27.72
N ARG A 726 70.08 -14.22 -27.69
CA ARG A 726 71.00 -13.12 -28.03
C ARG A 726 71.14 -13.02 -29.56
N ARG A 727 70.92 -11.84 -30.14
CA ARG A 727 71.36 -11.55 -31.52
C ARG A 727 71.83 -10.09 -31.68
N GLU A 728 72.76 -9.91 -32.59
CA GLU A 728 73.56 -8.69 -32.77
C GLU A 728 73.15 -7.93 -34.05
N GLY A 729 73.67 -6.72 -34.23
CA GLY A 729 73.69 -6.05 -35.55
C GLY A 729 73.08 -4.66 -35.58
N ALA A 730 73.90 -3.63 -35.38
CA ALA A 730 73.63 -2.28 -35.90
C ALA A 730 74.30 -2.10 -37.27
N PRO A 731 73.81 -1.17 -38.10
CA PRO A 731 74.71 -0.12 -38.55
C PRO A 731 74.10 1.30 -38.56
N ARG A 732 74.97 2.30 -38.72
CA ARG A 732 74.65 3.74 -38.77
C ARG A 732 74.24 4.18 -40.19
N GLY A 733 73.31 5.14 -40.30
CA GLY A 733 72.99 5.85 -41.56
C GLY A 733 72.58 7.31 -41.33
N LYS A 734 73.19 8.26 -42.04
CA LYS A 734 72.99 9.73 -41.89
C LYS A 734 71.81 10.23 -42.75
N GLY A 735 71.06 11.25 -42.30
CA GLY A 735 70.16 12.02 -43.20
C GLY A 735 69.24 13.05 -42.50
N LYS A 736 69.39 14.34 -42.82
CA LYS A 736 68.50 15.51 -42.51
C LYS A 736 68.30 16.30 -43.82
N PRO A 737 67.43 17.35 -43.95
CA PRO A 737 66.76 18.21 -42.94
C PRO A 737 65.19 18.18 -43.11
N LYS A 738 64.31 19.21 -43.11
CA LYS A 738 64.41 20.69 -43.07
C LYS A 738 63.15 21.48 -42.58
N GLY A 739 62.78 21.36 -41.31
CA GLY A 739 62.11 22.45 -40.57
C GLY A 739 60.56 22.47 -40.52
N GLY A 740 59.96 23.31 -39.66
CA GLY A 740 60.60 24.06 -38.56
C GLY A 740 59.78 25.22 -37.97
N LYS A 741 60.14 25.59 -36.71
CA LYS A 741 59.68 26.75 -35.91
C LYS A 741 58.19 26.71 -35.44
N ASN A 742 57.82 27.25 -34.27
CA ASN A 742 58.64 27.81 -33.18
C ASN A 742 58.02 27.59 -31.79
N ARG A 743 58.89 27.42 -30.77
CA ARG A 743 58.64 27.64 -29.33
C ARG A 743 58.83 29.14 -29.01
N PRO A 744 58.49 29.69 -27.82
CA PRO A 744 58.84 29.23 -26.45
C PRO A 744 57.62 28.81 -25.59
N ASP A 745 57.69 28.05 -24.49
CA ASP A 745 58.54 28.11 -23.26
C ASP A 745 58.22 29.36 -22.38
N GLN A 746 58.22 29.34 -21.03
CA GLN A 746 58.64 28.32 -20.06
C GLN A 746 58.12 28.64 -18.63
N ASN A 747 58.14 27.66 -17.70
CA ASN A 747 58.22 27.82 -16.22
C ASN A 747 57.01 28.50 -15.50
N LYS A 748 56.80 28.34 -14.17
CA LYS A 748 57.30 27.40 -13.14
C LYS A 748 56.26 27.27 -12.02
N ALA A 749 56.35 26.22 -11.20
CA ALA A 749 55.52 26.06 -10.00
C ALA A 749 56.14 26.74 -8.75
N LYS A 750 55.29 27.21 -7.81
CA LYS A 750 55.32 26.82 -6.36
C LYS A 750 54.36 27.62 -5.44
N SER A 751 53.47 26.87 -4.77
CA SER A 751 53.13 26.89 -3.31
C SER A 751 52.55 28.11 -2.57
N PHE A 752 51.79 27.74 -1.51
CA PHE A 752 51.44 28.46 -0.26
C PHE A 752 50.11 29.23 -0.14
N GLN A 753 49.74 29.45 1.12
CA GLN A 753 48.36 29.61 1.64
C GLN A 753 47.99 31.10 1.87
N ALA A 754 46.72 31.44 1.71
CA ALA A 754 46.04 32.41 2.58
C ALA A 754 44.50 32.26 2.53
N ARG A 755 43.86 32.46 3.68
CA ARG A 755 42.45 32.87 3.89
C ARG A 755 42.52 34.16 4.74
N PRO A 756 41.44 34.96 4.87
CA PRO A 756 40.11 34.86 4.26
C PRO A 756 39.67 36.19 3.58
N GLU A 757 38.44 36.25 3.06
CA GLU A 757 37.58 37.43 3.29
C GLU A 757 36.10 37.02 3.33
N LYS A 758 35.26 37.82 4.00
CA LYS A 758 33.80 37.74 3.99
C LYS A 758 33.23 38.86 3.11
N LYS A 759 32.04 38.64 2.54
CA LYS A 759 31.09 39.73 2.29
C LYS A 759 29.65 39.24 2.38
N ASP A 760 29.03 39.56 3.51
CA ASP A 760 27.59 39.46 3.69
C ASP A 760 26.91 40.62 2.93
N LYS A 761 25.83 40.34 2.19
CA LYS A 761 24.78 41.32 1.91
C LYS A 761 23.47 40.59 1.61
N ILE A 762 22.54 40.69 2.56
CA ILE A 762 21.16 40.20 2.43
C ILE A 762 20.31 41.35 1.86
N ASP A 763 19.33 40.98 1.05
CA ASP A 763 18.39 41.89 0.37
C ASP A 763 17.41 42.54 1.38
N PRO A 764 17.20 43.88 1.40
CA PRO A 764 16.36 44.53 2.41
C PRO A 764 14.88 44.15 2.39
N ASP A 765 14.33 43.76 1.24
CA ASP A 765 12.88 43.66 1.02
C ASP A 765 12.30 42.22 1.16
N ASN A 766 12.87 41.39 2.03
CA ASN A 766 12.32 40.06 2.33
C ASN A 766 11.23 40.11 3.44
N PRO A 767 9.94 39.86 3.13
CA PRO A 767 8.84 40.09 4.07
C PRO A 767 8.73 39.09 5.23
N PHE A 768 9.55 38.03 5.28
CA PHE A 768 9.44 36.98 6.32
C PHE A 768 10.08 37.33 7.67
N ALA A 769 10.76 38.46 7.81
CA ALA A 769 11.46 38.82 9.06
C ALA A 769 10.51 39.22 10.22
N ALA A 770 9.29 39.65 9.92
CA ALA A 770 8.36 40.22 10.92
C ALA A 770 7.70 39.19 11.85
N ALA A 771 7.74 37.89 11.52
CA ALA A 771 6.98 36.86 12.22
C ALA A 771 7.71 36.19 13.41
N LEU A 772 8.99 36.51 13.66
CA LEU A 772 9.82 35.80 14.65
C LEU A 772 10.27 36.62 15.88
N MET A 773 9.94 37.91 15.96
CA MET A 773 10.27 38.78 17.10
C MET A 773 9.03 39.17 17.92
N GLY A 774 8.41 38.17 18.55
CA GLY A 774 7.27 38.37 19.47
C GLY A 774 7.16 37.34 20.61
N LEU A 775 7.67 36.12 20.42
CA LEU A 775 7.56 35.03 21.40
C LEU A 775 8.84 34.86 22.22
N LYS A 776 9.07 35.78 23.18
CA LYS A 776 9.83 35.53 24.44
C LYS A 776 9.89 36.77 25.35
N LYS A 777 8.89 36.93 26.21
CA LYS A 777 9.06 36.92 27.68
C LYS A 777 7.70 36.93 28.38
N ASP A 778 7.73 36.37 29.59
CA ASP A 778 6.69 36.30 30.63
C ASP A 778 5.36 35.66 30.19
#